data_AF-A0A1C4S9Y5-F1
#
_entry.id   AF-A0A1C4S9Y5-F1
#
_cell.length_a   1.000
_cell.length_b   1.000
_cell.length_c   1.000
_cell.angle_alpha   90.00
_cell.angle_beta   90.00
_cell.angle_gamma   90.00
#
_symmetry.space_group_name_H-M   'P 1'
#
loop_
_entity.id
_entity.type
_entity.pdbx_description
1 polymer ?
#
loop_
_entity_poly.entity_id
_entity_poly.type
_entity_poly.pdbx_seq_one_letter_code
_entity_poly.pdbx_strand_id
1 'polypeptide(L)'
;AAEAATEEDRPAAVPLLVSARTAAALRAQAGRLHDALAADPELSPLAAARTLAVGRAAMEHRAVVVGRDRDALLAALAALRTGEAHPGVVQNVARERGRTVFVFPGHGAQWAGMAAGLLEAAPVFRDRFQECADALAGFIDWSPAEVLGDARLLERIDRVQPVLWAVMVSLAELWRSFGVEPDAVVGHSQGEIAAACVSGALSLEDGARIITVRSRVITTLPSGAMLSVTMPLDLLEKRLTRWSGRLSVSVVNSPSSVVVSGAVDACEELAAECEAEGIRMRRLKAAQAGHSPYVEPARDELLAELAPVAPRAPRIPFYSTVTGGLLDAATPLDAAYWYLNLRRPVRFDLAARALLEQGHHAFIEASPHPVLSLGVDEIAEEAGAEALATPTLRRGEGGLDRFLLSVGEAWSGGLAVRWAPFFPAGLPGAELPGYAFQRERYWLDPQETPDAAAATATSDGAFWEAVEGGDPDGLATLLGSAEQDALRTVLPALADWRRQQDRQARAESWRYRVSWQPLPPAPQARLDGTWLAVLPARPDPHTRDLVVDALRQAGAEVVEVPHGADPAAAAGGRPPAGVLSLLALDPAARPADTLELIRSHAGGALDAPLWLLTGSAVRTADSEPLLHPEQAALWGLARVAALEHPHRFGGVADLPAAPDARTAALLVQALARPGEDQLAVRSGGLFASRLVRVTGSAALGARLPRGTVLVGNATTPAGR
;
A
#
# COMPACT_ATOMS: atom_id res chain seq x y z
N ALA A 1 -27.49 -10.07 15.21
CA ALA A 1 -27.79 -10.31 13.80
C ALA A 1 -27.51 -9.01 13.07
N ALA A 2 -26.49 -8.97 12.22
CA ALA A 2 -26.24 -7.80 11.39
C ALA A 2 -27.34 -7.78 10.33
N GLU A 3 -28.14 -6.72 10.29
CA GLU A 3 -29.06 -6.48 9.16
C GLU A 3 -28.22 -6.47 7.89
N ALA A 4 -28.62 -7.30 6.92
CA ALA A 4 -28.01 -7.27 5.60
C ALA A 4 -28.24 -5.87 5.02
N ALA A 5 -27.16 -5.20 4.62
CA ALA A 5 -27.23 -3.91 3.94
C ALA A 5 -28.28 -3.99 2.81
N THR A 6 -29.25 -3.09 2.83
CA THR A 6 -30.28 -2.98 1.80
C THR A 6 -29.63 -2.56 0.47
N GLU A 7 -30.33 -2.77 -0.65
CA GLU A 7 -29.83 -2.39 -1.98
C GLU A 7 -29.52 -0.88 -2.10
N GLU A 8 -30.12 -0.05 -1.23
CA GLU A 8 -29.90 1.40 -1.08
C GLU A 8 -28.54 1.77 -0.46
N ASP A 9 -27.86 0.86 0.25
CA ASP A 9 -26.56 1.12 0.91
C ASP A 9 -25.34 0.82 0.02
N ARG A 10 -25.56 0.45 -1.25
CA ARG A 10 -24.46 0.16 -2.19
C ARG A 10 -23.88 1.46 -2.76
N PRO A 11 -22.55 1.65 -2.70
CA PRO A 11 -21.93 2.83 -3.29
C PRO A 11 -22.10 2.82 -4.81
N ALA A 12 -22.28 4.01 -5.39
CA ALA A 12 -22.51 4.22 -6.83
C ALA A 12 -21.32 3.81 -7.74
N ALA A 13 -20.15 3.54 -7.15
CA ALA A 13 -18.96 3.06 -7.83
C ALA A 13 -18.11 2.21 -6.87
N VAL A 14 -17.35 1.25 -7.42
CA VAL A 14 -16.53 0.31 -6.64
C VAL A 14 -15.05 0.45 -7.03
N PRO A 15 -14.12 0.68 -6.08
CA PRO A 15 -12.69 0.72 -6.34
C PRO A 15 -12.02 -0.64 -6.06
N LEU A 16 -11.53 -1.31 -7.11
CA LEU A 16 -10.69 -2.51 -7.00
C LEU A 16 -9.21 -2.13 -6.98
N LEU A 17 -8.55 -2.32 -5.85
CA LEU A 17 -7.13 -2.03 -5.68
C LEU A 17 -6.29 -3.23 -6.11
N VAL A 18 -5.30 -3.00 -6.96
CA VAL A 18 -4.35 -4.04 -7.40
C VAL A 18 -2.94 -3.53 -7.14
N SER A 19 -2.09 -4.35 -6.51
CA SER A 19 -0.68 -4.02 -6.39
C SER A 19 0.23 -5.23 -6.55
N ALA A 20 1.46 -4.97 -6.99
CA ALA A 20 2.49 -5.99 -7.13
C ALA A 20 3.92 -5.43 -7.02
N ARG A 21 4.91 -6.32 -6.88
CA ARG A 21 6.34 -5.95 -6.84
C ARG A 21 6.90 -5.53 -8.19
N THR A 22 6.26 -5.91 -9.30
CA THR A 22 6.70 -5.58 -10.66
C THR A 22 5.51 -5.25 -11.55
N ALA A 23 5.75 -4.50 -12.64
CA ALA A 23 4.71 -4.21 -13.63
C ALA A 23 4.11 -5.48 -14.28
N ALA A 24 4.93 -6.51 -14.52
CA ALA A 24 4.44 -7.78 -15.05
C ALA A 24 3.53 -8.52 -14.05
N ALA A 25 3.91 -8.52 -12.76
CA ALA A 25 3.10 -9.10 -11.70
C ALA A 25 1.78 -8.33 -11.51
N LEU A 26 1.78 -7.00 -11.67
CA LEU A 26 0.57 -6.18 -11.61
C LEU A 26 -0.44 -6.59 -12.70
N ARG A 27 0.04 -6.69 -13.95
CA ARG A 27 -0.79 -7.14 -15.09
C ARG A 27 -1.32 -8.56 -14.89
N ALA A 28 -0.48 -9.47 -14.41
CA ALA A 28 -0.88 -10.84 -14.12
C ALA A 28 -1.90 -10.92 -12.97
N GLN A 29 -1.75 -10.08 -11.93
CA GLN A 29 -2.70 -10.00 -10.83
C GLN A 29 -4.04 -9.42 -11.27
N ALA A 30 -4.03 -8.39 -12.12
CA ALA A 30 -5.24 -7.84 -12.74
C ALA A 30 -5.97 -8.92 -13.56
N GLY A 31 -5.24 -9.72 -14.34
CA GLY A 31 -5.80 -10.86 -15.08
C GLY A 31 -6.44 -11.91 -14.18
N ARG A 32 -5.79 -12.30 -13.07
CA ARG A 32 -6.38 -13.25 -12.12
C ARG A 32 -7.65 -12.72 -11.48
N LEU A 33 -7.68 -11.42 -11.15
CA LEU A 33 -8.86 -10.78 -10.57
C LEU A 33 -10.00 -10.70 -11.58
N HIS A 34 -9.69 -10.34 -12.83
CA HIS A 34 -10.64 -10.38 -13.94
C HIS A 34 -11.27 -11.77 -14.08
N ASP A 35 -10.44 -12.81 -14.18
CA ASP A 35 -10.91 -14.17 -14.44
C ASP A 35 -11.77 -14.69 -13.27
N ALA A 36 -11.42 -14.34 -12.02
CA ALA A 36 -12.23 -14.68 -10.84
C ALA A 36 -13.61 -14.00 -10.87
N LEU A 37 -13.67 -12.70 -11.18
CA LEU A 37 -14.94 -11.96 -11.26
C LEU A 37 -15.79 -12.38 -12.48
N ALA A 38 -15.16 -12.83 -13.57
CA ALA A 38 -15.86 -13.32 -14.75
C ALA A 38 -16.40 -14.74 -14.55
N ALA A 39 -15.69 -15.59 -13.82
CA ALA A 39 -16.08 -16.97 -13.57
C ALA A 39 -17.23 -17.11 -12.56
N ASP A 40 -17.33 -16.18 -11.60
CA ASP A 40 -18.35 -16.20 -10.55
C ASP A 40 -19.20 -14.90 -10.55
N PRO A 41 -20.40 -14.94 -11.16
CA PRO A 41 -21.36 -13.83 -11.13
C PRO A 41 -21.87 -13.47 -9.73
N GLU A 42 -21.83 -14.40 -8.77
CA GLU A 42 -22.28 -14.19 -7.39
C GLU A 42 -21.20 -13.52 -6.52
N LEU A 43 -19.93 -13.57 -6.95
CA LEU A 43 -18.81 -12.90 -6.28
C LEU A 43 -19.00 -11.38 -6.27
N SER A 44 -19.48 -10.82 -5.16
CA SER A 44 -19.72 -9.38 -5.03
C SER A 44 -18.47 -8.53 -5.31
N PRO A 45 -18.49 -7.60 -6.30
CA PRO A 45 -17.38 -6.70 -6.56
C PRO A 45 -17.03 -5.82 -5.36
N LEU A 46 -18.02 -5.42 -4.55
CA LEU A 46 -17.80 -4.62 -3.36
C LEU A 46 -17.09 -5.43 -2.25
N ALA A 47 -17.43 -6.70 -2.08
CA ALA A 47 -16.73 -7.60 -1.15
C ALA A 47 -15.30 -7.88 -1.61
N ALA A 48 -15.09 -8.03 -2.92
CA ALA A 48 -13.76 -8.13 -3.52
C ALA A 48 -12.92 -6.87 -3.28
N ALA A 49 -13.48 -5.69 -3.55
CA ALA A 49 -12.87 -4.38 -3.27
C ALA A 49 -12.44 -4.28 -1.80
N ARG A 50 -13.31 -4.68 -0.85
CA ARG A 50 -12.97 -4.69 0.57
C ARG A 50 -11.79 -5.61 0.86
N THR A 51 -11.79 -6.86 0.39
CA THR A 51 -10.65 -7.77 0.60
C THR A 51 -9.34 -7.19 0.04
N LEU A 52 -9.38 -6.56 -1.13
CA LEU A 52 -8.20 -5.91 -1.72
C LEU A 52 -7.72 -4.72 -0.89
N ALA A 53 -8.65 -3.90 -0.40
CA ALA A 53 -8.34 -2.67 0.33
C ALA A 53 -7.80 -2.90 1.75
N VAL A 54 -8.34 -3.89 2.48
CA VAL A 54 -7.97 -4.11 3.90
C VAL A 54 -7.23 -5.43 4.16
N GLY A 55 -7.22 -6.36 3.19
CA GLY A 55 -6.71 -7.72 3.36
C GLY A 55 -5.56 -8.09 2.43
N ARG A 56 -5.01 -7.14 1.67
CA ARG A 56 -3.84 -7.36 0.80
C ARG A 56 -2.77 -6.30 1.09
N ALA A 57 -1.51 -6.70 0.95
CA ALA A 57 -0.38 -5.77 1.09
C ALA A 57 -0.37 -4.77 -0.07
N ALA A 58 -0.04 -3.50 0.22
CA ALA A 58 0.12 -2.44 -0.77
C ALA A 58 1.57 -2.38 -1.27
N MET A 59 1.87 -3.07 -2.37
CA MET A 59 3.19 -3.12 -3.00
C MET A 59 3.49 -1.89 -3.87
N GLU A 60 4.65 -1.83 -4.51
CA GLU A 60 5.19 -0.67 -5.22
C GLU A 60 4.43 -0.33 -6.51
N HIS A 61 4.17 -1.31 -7.38
CA HIS A 61 3.37 -1.09 -8.58
C HIS A 61 1.91 -1.16 -8.19
N ARG A 62 1.19 -0.05 -8.32
CA ARG A 62 -0.18 0.10 -7.84
C ARG A 62 -1.10 0.53 -8.96
N ALA A 63 -2.29 -0.06 -9.00
CA ALA A 63 -3.38 0.39 -9.83
C ALA A 63 -4.70 0.37 -9.05
N VAL A 64 -5.61 1.27 -9.40
CA VAL A 64 -6.99 1.26 -8.94
C VAL A 64 -7.89 1.22 -10.17
N VAL A 65 -8.80 0.26 -10.16
CA VAL A 65 -9.86 0.13 -11.16
C VAL A 65 -11.17 0.60 -10.54
N VAL A 66 -11.85 1.55 -11.15
CA VAL A 66 -13.14 2.07 -10.69
C VAL A 66 -14.21 1.80 -11.74
N GLY A 67 -15.33 1.24 -11.32
CA GLY A 67 -16.48 0.95 -12.18
C GLY A 67 -17.79 1.03 -11.42
N ARG A 68 -18.87 1.38 -12.14
CA ARG A 68 -20.24 1.48 -11.58
C ARG A 68 -20.96 0.13 -11.56
N ASP A 69 -20.52 -0.79 -12.40
CA ASP A 69 -21.06 -2.14 -12.53
C ASP A 69 -19.95 -3.15 -12.84
N ARG A 70 -20.31 -4.43 -12.83
CA ARG A 70 -19.37 -5.53 -13.07
C ARG A 70 -18.73 -5.46 -14.45
N ASP A 71 -19.49 -5.12 -15.48
CA ASP A 71 -19.00 -5.11 -16.86
C ASP A 71 -17.93 -4.03 -17.06
N ALA A 72 -18.17 -2.84 -16.49
CA ALA A 72 -17.18 -1.75 -16.47
C ALA A 72 -15.90 -2.16 -15.73
N LEU A 73 -16.02 -2.87 -14.60
CA LEU A 73 -14.86 -3.37 -13.84
C LEU A 73 -14.08 -4.43 -14.63
N LEU A 74 -14.77 -5.35 -15.30
CA LEU A 74 -14.14 -6.39 -16.13
C LEU A 74 -13.42 -5.77 -17.33
N ALA A 75 -14.06 -4.84 -18.04
CA ALA A 75 -13.43 -4.13 -19.16
C ALA A 75 -12.15 -3.39 -18.73
N ALA A 76 -12.21 -2.68 -17.60
CA ALA A 76 -11.07 -1.95 -17.06
C ALA A 76 -9.94 -2.88 -16.57
N LEU A 77 -10.26 -4.01 -15.92
CA LEU A 77 -9.27 -5.03 -15.54
C LEU A 77 -8.64 -5.70 -16.76
N ALA A 78 -9.40 -5.91 -17.84
CA ALA A 78 -8.90 -6.47 -19.09
C ALA A 78 -7.88 -5.51 -19.74
N ALA A 79 -8.16 -4.20 -19.75
CA ALA A 79 -7.22 -3.18 -20.22
C ALA A 79 -5.96 -3.12 -19.34
N LEU A 80 -6.11 -3.16 -18.01
CA LEU A 80 -4.96 -3.20 -17.09
C LEU A 80 -4.11 -4.47 -17.29
N ARG A 81 -4.72 -5.61 -17.58
CA ARG A 81 -4.04 -6.87 -17.89
C ARG A 81 -3.15 -6.75 -19.14
N THR A 82 -3.60 -6.04 -20.19
CA THR A 82 -2.83 -5.85 -21.43
C THR A 82 -1.92 -4.63 -21.39
N GLY A 83 -2.08 -3.74 -20.41
CA GLY A 83 -1.34 -2.48 -20.30
C GLY A 83 -1.91 -1.37 -21.19
N GLU A 84 -3.17 -1.50 -21.62
CA GLU A 84 -3.89 -0.49 -22.38
C GLU A 84 -4.45 0.60 -21.48
N ALA A 85 -4.56 1.82 -22.00
CA ALA A 85 -5.19 2.93 -21.28
C ALA A 85 -6.71 2.74 -21.20
N HIS A 86 -7.28 3.03 -20.04
CA HIS A 86 -8.73 2.97 -19.82
C HIS A 86 -9.15 4.06 -18.82
N PRO A 87 -10.26 4.78 -19.05
CA PRO A 87 -10.67 5.91 -18.21
C PRO A 87 -10.97 5.52 -16.75
N GLY A 88 -11.42 4.27 -16.52
CA GLY A 88 -11.66 3.70 -15.20
C GLY A 88 -10.41 3.12 -14.51
N VAL A 89 -9.20 3.37 -15.02
CA VAL A 89 -7.95 2.83 -14.47
C VAL A 89 -6.96 3.95 -14.19
N VAL A 90 -6.41 3.97 -12.98
CA VAL A 90 -5.22 4.76 -12.64
C VAL A 90 -4.12 3.81 -12.19
N GLN A 91 -2.90 4.00 -12.69
CA GLN A 91 -1.74 3.19 -12.36
C GLN A 91 -0.53 4.08 -12.14
N ASN A 92 0.24 3.81 -11.08
CA ASN A 92 1.52 4.46 -10.81
C ASN A 92 2.50 3.48 -10.13
N VAL A 93 3.74 3.92 -9.98
CA VAL A 93 4.69 3.30 -9.06
C VAL A 93 4.75 4.15 -7.81
N ALA A 94 4.38 3.57 -6.68
CA ALA A 94 4.39 4.23 -5.40
C ALA A 94 5.81 4.62 -5.03
N ARG A 95 5.98 5.88 -4.64
CA ARG A 95 7.22 6.43 -4.10
C ARG A 95 6.94 6.99 -2.73
N GLU A 96 7.97 7.10 -1.90
CA GLU A 96 7.85 7.89 -0.68
C GLU A 96 7.47 9.32 -1.06
N ARG A 97 6.40 9.82 -0.44
CA ARG A 97 5.96 11.20 -0.61
C ARG A 97 6.21 11.94 0.68
N GLY A 98 6.69 13.17 0.55
CA GLY A 98 6.81 14.08 1.67
C GLY A 98 5.45 14.55 2.16
N ARG A 99 5.42 15.74 2.73
CA ARG A 99 4.20 16.32 3.33
C ARG A 99 3.13 16.65 2.28
N THR A 100 1.87 16.55 2.68
CA THR A 100 0.69 16.78 1.82
C THR A 100 0.20 18.21 1.91
N VAL A 101 -0.23 18.79 0.79
CA VAL A 101 -0.79 20.14 0.68
C VAL A 101 -2.17 20.05 0.08
N PHE A 102 -3.15 20.72 0.70
CA PHE A 102 -4.42 20.99 0.01
C PHE A 102 -4.35 22.33 -0.72
N VAL A 103 -4.63 22.28 -2.01
CA VAL A 103 -4.60 23.41 -2.94
C VAL A 103 -6.04 23.81 -3.28
N PHE A 104 -6.37 25.08 -3.05
CA PHE A 104 -7.70 25.63 -3.28
C PHE A 104 -7.66 26.68 -4.39
N PRO A 105 -8.06 26.35 -5.63
CA PRO A 105 -7.98 27.29 -6.74
C PRO A 105 -8.97 28.45 -6.63
N GLY A 106 -8.74 29.47 -7.44
CA GLY A 106 -9.65 30.61 -7.58
C GLY A 106 -10.85 30.33 -8.48
N HIS A 107 -11.42 31.40 -9.03
CA HIS A 107 -12.49 31.33 -10.01
C HIS A 107 -12.01 30.69 -11.34
N GLY A 108 -12.86 29.91 -12.01
CA GLY A 108 -12.59 29.29 -13.31
C GLY A 108 -12.74 27.75 -13.32
N ALA A 109 -12.74 27.11 -12.16
CA ALA A 109 -12.94 25.66 -12.03
C ALA A 109 -14.41 25.23 -12.18
N GLN A 110 -15.36 26.17 -12.10
CA GLN A 110 -16.78 25.86 -12.07
C GLN A 110 -17.36 25.30 -13.38
N TRP A 111 -18.43 24.52 -13.22
CA TRP A 111 -19.33 24.07 -14.29
C TRP A 111 -20.68 23.66 -13.71
N ALA A 112 -21.74 23.66 -14.53
CA ALA A 112 -23.08 23.27 -14.07
C ALA A 112 -23.11 21.80 -13.67
N GLY A 113 -23.55 21.51 -12.45
CA GLY A 113 -23.58 20.15 -11.89
C GLY A 113 -22.25 19.68 -11.29
N MET A 114 -21.30 20.59 -11.01
CA MET A 114 -19.90 20.23 -10.74
C MET A 114 -19.60 19.26 -9.58
N ALA A 115 -20.55 19.09 -8.67
CA ALA A 115 -20.46 18.10 -7.58
C ALA A 115 -21.83 17.47 -7.29
N ALA A 116 -22.77 17.49 -8.25
CA ALA A 116 -24.11 16.97 -8.05
C ALA A 116 -24.10 15.48 -7.71
N GLY A 117 -23.28 14.69 -8.41
CA GLY A 117 -23.13 13.26 -8.13
C GLY A 117 -22.52 12.97 -6.74
N LEU A 118 -21.69 13.87 -6.20
CA LEU A 118 -21.19 13.76 -4.83
C LEU A 118 -22.25 14.11 -3.78
N LEU A 119 -23.09 15.12 -4.04
CA LEU A 119 -24.23 15.44 -3.15
C LEU A 119 -25.16 14.23 -2.99
N GLU A 120 -25.37 13.48 -4.06
CA GLU A 120 -26.18 12.26 -4.05
C GLU A 120 -25.44 11.10 -3.36
N ALA A 121 -24.22 10.79 -3.81
CA ALA A 121 -23.57 9.52 -3.48
C ALA A 121 -22.58 9.55 -2.30
N ALA A 122 -22.16 10.72 -1.80
CA ALA A 122 -21.12 10.85 -0.78
C ALA A 122 -21.64 11.59 0.47
N PRO A 123 -22.09 10.88 1.52
CA PRO A 123 -22.64 11.50 2.74
C PRO A 123 -21.74 12.57 3.37
N VAL A 124 -20.44 12.28 3.52
CA VAL A 124 -19.46 13.23 4.09
C VAL A 124 -19.41 14.55 3.30
N PHE A 125 -19.46 14.47 1.97
CA PHE A 125 -19.47 15.66 1.12
C PHE A 125 -20.78 16.43 1.28
N ARG A 126 -21.92 15.71 1.23
CA ARG A 126 -23.25 16.30 1.35
C ARG A 126 -23.42 17.01 2.70
N ASP A 127 -23.04 16.37 3.79
CA ASP A 127 -23.18 16.93 5.14
C ASP A 127 -22.33 18.19 5.29
N ARG A 128 -21.06 18.16 4.84
CA ARG A 128 -20.20 19.36 4.87
C ARG A 128 -20.71 20.46 3.93
N PHE A 129 -21.29 20.11 2.79
CA PHE A 129 -21.89 21.09 1.88
C PHE A 129 -23.12 21.74 2.52
N GLN A 130 -23.93 20.98 3.25
CA GLN A 130 -25.07 21.50 3.99
C GLN A 130 -24.63 22.45 5.10
N GLU A 131 -23.59 22.12 5.88
CA GLU A 131 -23.04 23.04 6.88
C GLU A 131 -22.55 24.35 6.26
N CYS A 132 -21.92 24.30 5.08
CA CYS A 132 -21.54 25.49 4.32
C CYS A 132 -22.77 26.29 3.86
N ALA A 133 -23.83 25.61 3.41
CA ALA A 133 -25.08 26.24 2.99
C ALA A 133 -25.80 26.93 4.16
N ASP A 134 -25.82 26.29 5.33
CA ASP A 134 -26.38 26.85 6.57
C ASP A 134 -25.60 28.10 7.01
N ALA A 135 -24.27 28.06 6.93
CA ALA A 135 -23.42 29.22 7.21
C ALA A 135 -23.66 30.38 6.20
N LEU A 136 -23.95 30.06 4.94
CA LEU A 136 -24.27 31.05 3.92
C LEU A 136 -25.66 31.66 4.10
N ALA A 137 -26.61 30.95 4.68
CA ALA A 137 -28.03 31.35 4.76
C ALA A 137 -28.26 32.71 5.43
N GLY A 138 -27.35 33.16 6.30
CA GLY A 138 -27.40 34.50 6.90
C GLY A 138 -27.04 35.65 5.95
N PHE A 139 -26.46 35.35 4.78
CA PHE A 139 -25.89 36.34 3.85
C PHE A 139 -26.50 36.28 2.45
N ILE A 140 -27.26 35.23 2.12
CA ILE A 140 -27.86 35.00 0.80
C ILE A 140 -29.36 34.67 0.92
N ASP A 141 -30.11 34.91 -0.15
CA ASP A 141 -31.55 34.63 -0.27
C ASP A 141 -31.86 33.52 -1.29
N TRP A 142 -30.85 32.76 -1.71
CA TRP A 142 -30.93 31.70 -2.71
C TRP A 142 -30.26 30.40 -2.24
N SER A 143 -30.61 29.27 -2.84
CA SER A 143 -30.07 27.96 -2.47
C SER A 143 -28.74 27.65 -3.19
N PRO A 144 -27.64 27.35 -2.46
CA PRO A 144 -26.40 26.90 -3.07
C PRO A 144 -26.54 25.64 -3.94
N ALA A 145 -27.42 24.72 -3.55
CA ALA A 145 -27.69 23.49 -4.31
C ALA A 145 -28.40 23.77 -5.64
N GLU A 146 -29.35 24.71 -5.67
CA GLU A 146 -30.02 25.12 -6.91
C GLU A 146 -29.06 25.82 -7.86
N VAL A 147 -28.22 26.74 -7.35
CA VAL A 147 -27.20 27.41 -8.16
C VAL A 147 -26.20 26.40 -8.72
N LEU A 148 -25.78 25.39 -7.95
CA LEU A 148 -24.87 24.35 -8.43
C LEU A 148 -25.41 23.62 -9.67
N GLY A 149 -26.73 23.44 -9.76
CA GLY A 149 -27.41 22.79 -10.90
C GLY A 149 -27.70 23.70 -12.09
N ASP A 150 -27.65 25.03 -11.93
CA ASP A 150 -28.07 25.99 -12.96
C ASP A 150 -26.88 26.74 -13.58
N ALA A 151 -26.62 26.47 -14.85
CA ALA A 151 -25.54 27.10 -15.61
C ALA A 151 -25.62 28.64 -15.65
N ARG A 152 -26.82 29.22 -15.76
CA ARG A 152 -27.02 30.67 -15.83
C ARG A 152 -26.75 31.32 -14.48
N LEU A 153 -27.16 30.66 -13.40
CA LEU A 153 -26.87 31.17 -12.05
C LEU A 153 -25.38 31.11 -11.72
N LEU A 154 -24.64 30.13 -12.25
CA LEU A 154 -23.18 30.04 -12.10
C LEU A 154 -22.38 31.08 -12.90
N GLU A 155 -23.00 31.79 -13.84
CA GLU A 155 -22.34 32.92 -14.53
C GLU A 155 -22.22 34.16 -13.63
N ARG A 156 -23.09 34.26 -12.61
CA ARG A 156 -23.11 35.37 -11.67
C ARG A 156 -22.03 35.22 -10.60
N ILE A 157 -21.10 36.18 -10.56
CA ILE A 157 -19.94 36.14 -9.65
C ILE A 157 -20.35 36.09 -8.17
N ASP A 158 -21.42 36.81 -7.82
CA ASP A 158 -22.04 36.86 -6.48
C ASP A 158 -22.59 35.49 -6.03
N ARG A 159 -22.87 34.58 -6.98
CA ARG A 159 -23.41 33.24 -6.70
C ARG A 159 -22.38 32.13 -6.81
N VAL A 160 -21.58 32.17 -7.88
CA VAL A 160 -20.59 31.12 -8.17
C VAL A 160 -19.46 31.07 -7.16
N GLN A 161 -19.00 32.20 -6.62
CA GLN A 161 -17.90 32.20 -5.64
C GLN A 161 -18.31 31.51 -4.33
N PRO A 162 -19.45 31.84 -3.70
CA PRO A 162 -19.90 31.11 -2.51
C PRO A 162 -20.16 29.61 -2.75
N VAL A 163 -20.76 29.24 -3.89
CA VAL A 163 -20.98 27.81 -4.21
C VAL A 163 -19.66 27.08 -4.43
N LEU A 164 -18.71 27.70 -5.13
CA LEU A 164 -17.38 27.13 -5.34
C LEU A 164 -16.63 26.97 -4.01
N TRP A 165 -16.72 27.94 -3.11
CA TRP A 165 -16.19 27.84 -1.74
C TRP A 165 -16.79 26.63 -0.99
N ALA A 166 -18.12 26.48 -1.00
CA ALA A 166 -18.79 25.36 -0.36
C ALA A 166 -18.33 24.00 -0.93
N VAL A 167 -18.20 23.89 -2.27
CA VAL A 167 -17.66 22.68 -2.92
C VAL A 167 -16.23 22.40 -2.48
N MET A 168 -15.35 23.41 -2.51
CA MET A 168 -13.93 23.23 -2.14
C MET A 168 -13.74 22.78 -0.69
N VAL A 169 -14.47 23.39 0.25
CA VAL A 169 -14.45 23.00 1.68
C VAL A 169 -14.97 21.57 1.86
N SER A 170 -16.03 21.20 1.12
CA SER A 170 -16.63 19.86 1.18
C SER A 170 -15.74 18.78 0.56
N LEU A 171 -15.02 19.10 -0.52
CA LEU A 171 -14.02 18.20 -1.11
C LEU A 171 -12.86 17.93 -0.15
N ALA A 172 -12.39 18.96 0.57
CA ALA A 172 -11.34 18.79 1.58
C ALA A 172 -11.79 17.82 2.69
N GLU A 173 -13.03 17.93 3.15
CA GLU A 173 -13.59 16.99 4.13
C GLU A 173 -13.70 15.56 3.57
N LEU A 174 -14.12 15.43 2.31
CA LEU A 174 -14.19 14.13 1.66
C LEU A 174 -12.81 13.47 1.57
N TRP A 175 -11.75 14.21 1.23
CA TRP A 175 -10.37 13.69 1.27
C TRP A 175 -9.93 13.24 2.68
N ARG A 176 -10.25 14.03 3.71
CA ARG A 176 -9.97 13.66 5.11
C ARG A 176 -10.66 12.38 5.55
N SER A 177 -11.87 12.10 5.05
CA SER A 177 -12.56 10.85 5.34
C SER A 177 -11.81 9.60 4.85
N PHE A 178 -10.99 9.76 3.80
CA PHE A 178 -10.06 8.74 3.32
C PHE A 178 -8.69 8.79 4.03
N GLY A 179 -8.56 9.54 5.11
CA GLY A 179 -7.33 9.69 5.89
C GLY A 179 -6.24 10.52 5.24
N VAL A 180 -6.55 11.24 4.16
CA VAL A 180 -5.60 12.18 3.53
C VAL A 180 -5.75 13.51 4.26
N GLU A 181 -4.82 13.79 5.17
CA GLU A 181 -4.78 15.03 5.94
C GLU A 181 -3.77 16.03 5.32
N PRO A 182 -4.10 17.33 5.26
CA PRO A 182 -3.16 18.34 4.83
C PRO A 182 -2.16 18.69 5.94
N ASP A 183 -0.87 18.61 5.64
CA ASP A 183 0.20 19.20 6.46
C ASP A 183 0.35 20.71 6.23
N ALA A 184 -0.16 21.21 5.10
CA ALA A 184 -0.28 22.62 4.79
C ALA A 184 -1.47 22.89 3.86
N VAL A 185 -1.92 24.13 3.81
CA VAL A 185 -2.92 24.60 2.83
C VAL A 185 -2.38 25.79 2.06
N VAL A 186 -2.78 25.90 0.79
CA VAL A 186 -2.56 27.08 -0.05
C VAL A 186 -3.82 27.36 -0.85
N GLY A 187 -4.21 28.63 -0.92
CA GLY A 187 -5.34 29.06 -1.72
C GLY A 187 -4.94 30.08 -2.76
N HIS A 188 -5.62 30.10 -3.89
CA HIS A 188 -5.39 31.07 -4.97
C HIS A 188 -6.53 32.08 -5.01
N SER A 189 -6.22 33.37 -4.74
CA SER A 189 -7.24 34.44 -4.68
C SER A 189 -8.35 34.09 -3.67
N GLN A 190 -9.62 34.08 -4.08
CA GLN A 190 -10.76 33.69 -3.25
C GLN A 190 -10.65 32.27 -2.68
N GLY A 191 -9.88 31.38 -3.31
CA GLY A 191 -9.60 30.04 -2.79
C GLY A 191 -8.91 30.05 -1.42
N GLU A 192 -8.23 31.14 -1.05
CA GLU A 192 -7.69 31.32 0.31
C GLU A 192 -8.77 31.30 1.40
N ILE A 193 -10.01 31.69 1.08
CA ILE A 193 -11.12 31.67 2.03
C ILE A 193 -11.48 30.22 2.39
N ALA A 194 -11.46 29.31 1.41
CA ALA A 194 -11.63 27.87 1.66
C ALA A 194 -10.44 27.30 2.43
N ALA A 195 -9.20 27.65 2.03
CA ALA A 195 -7.99 27.25 2.74
C ALA A 195 -8.02 27.69 4.21
N ALA A 196 -8.50 28.89 4.51
CA ALA A 196 -8.57 29.45 5.85
C ALA A 196 -9.63 28.75 6.72
N CYS A 197 -10.74 28.32 6.13
CA CYS A 197 -11.73 27.49 6.82
C CYS A 197 -11.13 26.10 7.14
N VAL A 198 -10.47 25.47 6.15
CA VAL A 198 -9.90 24.12 6.29
C VAL A 198 -8.73 24.07 7.26
N SER A 199 -7.93 25.13 7.36
CA SER A 199 -6.88 25.27 8.37
C SER A 199 -7.42 25.60 9.76
N GLY A 200 -8.69 25.98 9.87
CA GLY A 200 -9.33 26.41 11.11
C GLY A 200 -8.99 27.85 11.51
N ALA A 201 -8.35 28.63 10.63
CA ALA A 201 -8.13 30.06 10.85
C ALA A 201 -9.43 30.88 10.76
N LEU A 202 -10.43 30.37 10.05
CA LEU A 202 -11.79 30.92 10.00
C LEU A 202 -12.83 29.88 10.40
N SER A 203 -13.94 30.34 10.99
CA SER A 203 -15.16 29.54 11.09
C SER A 203 -15.86 29.47 9.72
N LEU A 204 -16.80 28.51 9.54
CA LEU A 204 -17.62 28.48 8.32
C LEU A 204 -18.46 29.74 8.17
N GLU A 205 -18.97 30.31 9.28
CA GLU A 205 -19.74 31.55 9.27
C GLU A 205 -18.91 32.75 8.82
N ASP A 206 -17.68 32.89 9.34
CA ASP A 206 -16.76 33.94 8.89
C ASP A 206 -16.38 33.75 7.41
N GLY A 207 -16.08 32.52 6.99
CA GLY A 207 -15.80 32.19 5.60
C GLY A 207 -16.96 32.53 4.66
N ALA A 208 -18.19 32.17 5.07
CA ALA A 208 -19.42 32.48 4.37
C ALA A 208 -19.66 33.99 4.25
N ARG A 209 -19.41 34.74 5.32
CA ARG A 209 -19.46 36.22 5.33
C ARG A 209 -18.47 36.79 4.32
N ILE A 210 -17.20 36.39 4.41
CA ILE A 210 -16.14 36.92 3.54
C ILE A 210 -16.43 36.62 2.07
N ILE A 211 -16.76 35.37 1.73
CA ILE A 211 -16.98 34.99 0.33
C ILE A 211 -18.20 35.71 -0.26
N THR A 212 -19.26 35.89 0.53
CA THR A 212 -20.50 36.53 0.07
C THR A 212 -20.35 38.04 -0.07
N VAL A 213 -19.77 38.72 0.94
CA VAL A 213 -19.52 40.16 0.87
C VAL A 213 -18.55 40.45 -0.28
N ARG A 214 -17.44 39.71 -0.37
CA ARG A 214 -16.47 39.86 -1.47
C ARG A 214 -17.11 39.71 -2.83
N SER A 215 -17.84 38.63 -3.06
CA SER A 215 -18.40 38.32 -4.37
C SER A 215 -19.44 39.37 -4.78
N ARG A 216 -20.26 39.85 -3.82
CA ARG A 216 -21.23 40.93 -4.05
C ARG A 216 -20.53 42.25 -4.37
N VAL A 217 -19.55 42.67 -3.58
CA VAL A 217 -18.84 43.93 -3.81
C VAL A 217 -18.12 43.93 -5.17
N ILE A 218 -17.59 42.80 -5.62
CA ILE A 218 -16.98 42.71 -6.96
C ILE A 218 -18.00 43.07 -8.08
N THR A 219 -19.31 42.82 -7.88
CA THR A 219 -20.32 43.16 -8.89
C THR A 219 -20.52 44.67 -9.09
N THR A 220 -20.10 45.50 -8.13
CA THR A 220 -20.25 46.96 -8.18
C THR A 220 -19.01 47.66 -8.73
N LEU A 221 -17.92 46.92 -8.97
CA LEU A 221 -16.67 47.46 -9.46
C LEU A 221 -16.76 47.91 -10.93
N PRO A 222 -15.91 48.87 -11.35
CA PRO A 222 -15.78 49.25 -12.76
C PRO A 222 -15.44 48.05 -13.65
N SER A 223 -15.95 48.06 -14.88
CA SER A 223 -15.63 47.04 -15.88
C SER A 223 -14.12 46.98 -16.13
N GLY A 224 -13.58 45.77 -16.16
CA GLY A 224 -12.18 45.52 -16.49
C GLY A 224 -12.04 44.20 -17.25
N ALA A 225 -10.81 43.88 -17.63
CA ALA A 225 -10.50 42.61 -18.29
C ALA A 225 -9.32 41.93 -17.59
N MET A 226 -9.23 40.61 -17.79
CA MET A 226 -8.10 39.80 -17.39
C MET A 226 -7.62 38.93 -18.57
N LEU A 227 -6.31 38.86 -18.76
CA LEU A 227 -5.67 38.09 -19.82
C LEU A 227 -4.60 37.19 -19.21
N SER A 228 -4.73 35.88 -19.43
CA SER A 228 -3.67 34.90 -19.12
C SER A 228 -2.71 34.85 -20.30
N VAL A 229 -1.42 35.01 -20.05
CA VAL A 229 -0.35 35.06 -21.06
C VAL A 229 0.67 33.98 -20.72
N THR A 230 1.04 33.17 -21.71
CA THR A 230 2.10 32.18 -21.57
C THR A 230 3.46 32.86 -21.77
N MET A 231 4.03 33.42 -20.69
CA MET A 231 5.29 34.16 -20.71
C MET A 231 5.91 34.26 -19.30
N PRO A 232 7.25 34.24 -19.17
CA PRO A 232 7.93 34.57 -17.92
C PRO A 232 7.59 35.98 -17.39
N LEU A 233 7.49 36.09 -16.06
CA LEU A 233 7.11 37.33 -15.38
C LEU A 233 8.00 38.52 -15.77
N ASP A 234 9.33 38.34 -15.77
CA ASP A 234 10.27 39.43 -16.04
C ASP A 234 10.16 39.97 -17.48
N LEU A 235 9.85 39.10 -18.44
CA LEU A 235 9.61 39.48 -19.83
C LEU A 235 8.28 40.20 -19.98
N LEU A 236 7.23 39.73 -19.30
CA LEU A 236 5.93 40.36 -19.35
C LEU A 236 5.94 41.74 -18.68
N GLU A 237 6.60 41.89 -17.53
CA GLU A 237 6.75 43.17 -16.84
C GLU A 237 7.43 44.24 -17.72
N LYS A 238 8.49 43.86 -18.46
CA LYS A 238 9.15 44.76 -19.42
C LYS A 238 8.17 45.25 -20.50
N ARG A 239 7.32 44.37 -21.01
CA ARG A 239 6.28 44.72 -22.01
C ARG A 239 5.20 45.62 -21.42
N LEU A 240 4.77 45.36 -20.18
CA LEU A 240 3.71 46.10 -19.51
C LEU A 240 4.04 47.57 -19.24
N THR A 241 5.32 47.97 -19.34
CA THR A 241 5.74 49.38 -19.20
C THR A 241 4.97 50.34 -20.12
N ARG A 242 4.58 49.90 -21.32
CA ARG A 242 3.78 50.68 -22.27
C ARG A 242 2.36 50.99 -21.75
N TRP A 243 1.80 50.15 -20.90
CA TRP A 243 0.47 50.30 -20.30
C TRP A 243 0.54 50.62 -18.81
N SER A 244 1.61 51.29 -18.37
CA SER A 244 1.77 51.71 -16.98
C SER A 244 0.52 52.44 -16.46
N GLY A 245 -0.03 51.97 -15.35
CA GLY A 245 -1.27 52.49 -14.76
C GLY A 245 -2.58 51.99 -15.39
N ARG A 246 -2.54 51.36 -16.59
CA ARG A 246 -3.70 50.75 -17.24
C ARG A 246 -3.76 49.23 -17.06
N LEU A 247 -2.61 48.56 -16.99
CA LEU A 247 -2.49 47.12 -16.75
C LEU A 247 -1.62 46.85 -15.52
N SER A 248 -1.90 45.73 -14.83
CA SER A 248 -1.12 45.25 -13.69
C SER A 248 -0.98 43.73 -13.74
N VAL A 249 0.18 43.22 -13.34
CA VAL A 249 0.34 41.78 -13.05
C VAL A 249 -0.58 41.44 -11.88
N SER A 250 -1.45 40.47 -12.10
CA SER A 250 -2.55 40.11 -11.18
C SER A 250 -2.35 38.72 -10.57
N VAL A 251 -1.75 37.80 -11.32
CA VAL A 251 -1.48 36.44 -10.87
C VAL A 251 -0.19 35.95 -11.50
N VAL A 252 0.63 35.25 -10.73
CA VAL A 252 1.77 34.47 -11.21
C VAL A 252 1.54 33.02 -10.76
N ASN A 253 1.11 32.17 -11.69
CA ASN A 253 0.74 30.78 -11.42
C ASN A 253 1.92 29.81 -11.54
N SER A 254 2.85 30.10 -12.44
CA SER A 254 4.01 29.26 -12.73
C SER A 254 5.05 30.08 -13.49
N PRO A 255 6.26 29.54 -13.75
CA PRO A 255 7.29 30.22 -14.52
C PRO A 255 6.83 30.65 -15.92
N SER A 256 5.84 29.95 -16.49
CA SER A 256 5.32 30.23 -17.83
C SER A 256 3.92 30.84 -17.87
N SER A 257 3.22 30.96 -16.73
CA SER A 257 1.79 31.34 -16.68
C SER A 257 1.55 32.55 -15.80
N VAL A 258 1.32 33.70 -16.44
CA VAL A 258 1.08 34.99 -15.78
C VAL A 258 -0.27 35.56 -16.23
N VAL A 259 -1.03 36.16 -15.32
CA VAL A 259 -2.28 36.86 -15.63
C VAL A 259 -2.10 38.34 -15.38
N VAL A 260 -2.55 39.13 -16.34
CA VAL A 260 -2.64 40.58 -16.23
C VAL A 260 -4.09 41.01 -16.16
N SER A 261 -4.36 42.12 -15.48
CA SER A 261 -5.68 42.73 -15.45
C SER A 261 -5.61 44.24 -15.52
N GLY A 262 -6.71 44.84 -15.97
CA GLY A 262 -6.87 46.29 -16.01
C GLY A 262 -7.88 46.73 -17.04
N ALA A 263 -7.56 47.82 -17.76
CA ALA A 263 -8.44 48.41 -18.76
C ALA A 263 -8.74 47.43 -19.90
N VAL A 264 -10.00 47.38 -20.33
CA VAL A 264 -10.46 46.43 -21.37
C VAL A 264 -9.72 46.62 -22.68
N ASP A 265 -9.61 47.87 -23.14
CA ASP A 265 -8.91 48.25 -24.37
C ASP A 265 -7.40 47.95 -24.29
N ALA A 266 -6.76 48.19 -23.14
CA ALA A 266 -5.35 47.84 -22.94
C ALA A 266 -5.11 46.32 -22.99
N CYS A 267 -6.01 45.52 -22.42
CA CYS A 267 -5.95 44.06 -22.54
C CYS A 267 -6.14 43.60 -23.99
N GLU A 268 -6.97 44.28 -24.78
CA GLU A 268 -7.18 44.00 -26.20
C GLU A 268 -5.95 44.38 -27.05
N GLU A 269 -5.33 45.52 -26.76
CA GLU A 269 -4.05 45.92 -27.36
C GLU A 269 -2.96 44.87 -27.08
N LEU A 270 -2.79 44.45 -25.82
CA LEU A 270 -1.82 43.41 -25.45
C LEU A 270 -2.13 42.06 -26.10
N ALA A 271 -3.41 41.68 -26.16
CA ALA A 271 -3.82 40.42 -26.80
C ALA A 271 -3.47 40.41 -28.30
N ALA A 272 -3.69 41.52 -29.00
CA ALA A 272 -3.32 41.65 -30.42
C ALA A 272 -1.80 41.57 -30.63
N GLU A 273 -1.00 42.14 -29.74
CA GLU A 273 0.47 42.01 -29.79
C GLU A 273 0.92 40.57 -29.55
N CYS A 274 0.36 39.91 -28.52
CA CYS A 274 0.65 38.50 -28.27
C CYS A 274 0.29 37.62 -29.48
N GLU A 275 -0.86 37.87 -30.12
CA GLU A 275 -1.29 37.14 -31.32
C GLU A 275 -0.33 37.36 -32.49
N ALA A 276 0.08 38.60 -32.75
CA ALA A 276 1.01 38.94 -33.82
C ALA A 276 2.39 38.27 -33.66
N GLU A 277 2.80 38.03 -32.41
CA GLU A 277 4.07 37.38 -32.08
C GLU A 277 3.96 35.87 -31.83
N GLY A 278 2.76 35.29 -31.98
CA GLY A 278 2.53 33.86 -31.74
C GLY A 278 2.63 33.44 -30.27
N ILE A 279 2.51 34.38 -29.33
CA ILE A 279 2.49 34.12 -27.89
C ILE A 279 1.11 33.62 -27.51
N ARG A 280 1.05 32.43 -26.89
CA ARG A 280 -0.23 31.86 -26.43
C ARG A 280 -0.83 32.73 -25.31
N MET A 281 -2.10 33.05 -25.46
CA MET A 281 -2.87 33.84 -24.50
C MET A 281 -4.32 33.37 -24.43
N ARG A 282 -4.99 33.65 -23.31
CA ARG A 282 -6.40 33.33 -23.09
C ARG A 282 -7.10 34.46 -22.33
N ARG A 283 -8.13 35.06 -22.94
CA ARG A 283 -9.03 36.00 -22.25
C ARG A 283 -9.84 35.24 -21.20
N LEU A 284 -9.84 35.74 -19.97
CA LEU A 284 -10.62 35.14 -18.89
C LEU A 284 -12.04 35.72 -18.92
N LYS A 285 -13.05 34.87 -18.72
CA LYS A 285 -14.47 35.26 -18.78
C LYS A 285 -14.95 36.08 -17.56
N ALA A 286 -14.08 36.37 -16.60
CA ALA A 286 -14.40 37.20 -15.44
C ALA A 286 -14.41 38.69 -15.86
N ALA A 287 -15.52 39.38 -15.60
CA ALA A 287 -15.78 40.74 -16.07
C ALA A 287 -15.12 41.85 -15.23
N GLN A 288 -14.26 41.49 -14.27
CA GLN A 288 -13.65 42.43 -13.32
C GLN A 288 -12.14 42.24 -13.24
N ALA A 289 -11.41 43.36 -13.25
CA ALA A 289 -9.95 43.39 -13.13
C ALA A 289 -9.49 43.24 -11.66
N GLY A 290 -9.74 42.06 -11.08
CA GLY A 290 -9.28 41.71 -9.73
C GLY A 290 -7.76 41.75 -9.59
N HIS A 291 -7.24 41.93 -8.37
CA HIS A 291 -5.80 41.99 -8.08
C HIS A 291 -5.09 43.18 -8.74
N SER A 292 -5.81 44.30 -8.88
CA SER A 292 -5.31 45.54 -9.50
C SER A 292 -5.90 46.77 -8.81
N PRO A 293 -5.46 48.00 -9.15
CA PRO A 293 -6.09 49.23 -8.66
C PRO A 293 -7.61 49.32 -8.89
N TYR A 294 -8.16 48.57 -9.84
CA TYR A 294 -9.60 48.58 -10.15
C TYR A 294 -10.48 48.12 -8.99
N VAL A 295 -9.92 47.43 -7.98
CA VAL A 295 -10.66 47.01 -6.79
C VAL A 295 -10.59 48.02 -5.64
N GLU A 296 -9.83 49.11 -5.78
CA GLU A 296 -9.70 50.12 -4.72
C GLU A 296 -11.04 50.77 -4.30
N PRO A 297 -12.03 51.01 -5.20
CA PRO A 297 -13.34 51.51 -4.80
C PRO A 297 -14.09 50.60 -3.82
N ALA A 298 -13.80 49.31 -3.80
CA ALA A 298 -14.41 48.34 -2.90
C ALA A 298 -13.82 48.36 -1.48
N ARG A 299 -12.73 49.09 -1.24
CA ARG A 299 -11.96 49.00 0.01
C ARG A 299 -12.80 49.30 1.24
N ASP A 300 -13.45 50.46 1.26
CA ASP A 300 -14.11 50.94 2.47
C ASP A 300 -15.34 50.10 2.81
N GLU A 301 -16.09 49.67 1.79
CA GLU A 301 -17.24 48.76 1.95
C GLU A 301 -16.78 47.39 2.48
N LEU A 302 -15.73 46.79 1.90
CA LEU A 302 -15.16 45.53 2.38
C LEU A 302 -14.69 45.61 3.82
N LEU A 303 -13.96 46.68 4.18
CA LEU A 303 -13.45 46.84 5.55
C LEU A 303 -14.60 46.99 6.56
N ALA A 304 -15.63 47.76 6.23
CA ALA A 304 -16.78 47.96 7.10
C ALA A 304 -17.58 46.66 7.29
N GLU A 305 -17.87 45.94 6.21
CA GLU A 305 -18.71 44.75 6.27
C GLU A 305 -17.99 43.51 6.80
N LEU A 306 -16.68 43.44 6.68
CA LEU A 306 -15.87 42.36 7.25
C LEU A 306 -15.32 42.67 8.64
N ALA A 307 -15.59 43.86 9.20
CA ALA A 307 -15.16 44.22 10.56
C ALA A 307 -15.56 43.20 11.65
N PRO A 308 -16.71 42.50 11.57
CA PRO A 308 -17.07 41.48 12.56
C PRO A 308 -16.33 40.13 12.44
N VAL A 309 -15.54 39.92 11.38
CA VAL A 309 -14.80 38.66 11.19
C VAL A 309 -13.80 38.47 12.34
N ALA A 310 -13.83 37.28 12.95
CA ALA A 310 -13.00 36.95 14.10
C ALA A 310 -11.98 35.83 13.76
N PRO A 311 -10.86 36.16 13.10
CA PRO A 311 -9.88 35.16 12.69
C PRO A 311 -9.19 34.53 13.89
N ARG A 312 -8.77 33.27 13.71
CA ARG A 312 -8.08 32.44 14.69
C ARG A 312 -6.72 32.04 14.16
N ALA A 313 -5.83 31.62 15.06
CA ALA A 313 -4.57 31.01 14.65
C ALA A 313 -4.86 29.71 13.86
N PRO A 314 -4.26 29.52 12.67
CA PRO A 314 -4.43 28.31 11.88
C PRO A 314 -3.90 27.09 12.65
N ARG A 315 -4.67 25.99 12.63
CA ARG A 315 -4.22 24.68 13.16
C ARG A 315 -3.36 23.92 12.16
N ILE A 316 -3.50 24.24 10.86
CA ILE A 316 -2.70 23.70 9.77
C ILE A 316 -1.94 24.85 9.12
N PRO A 317 -0.62 24.73 8.90
CA PRO A 317 0.19 25.75 8.22
C PRO A 317 -0.49 26.34 6.97
N PHE A 318 -0.64 27.66 6.96
CA PHE A 318 -1.31 28.39 5.90
C PHE A 318 -0.28 29.13 5.05
N TYR A 319 -0.13 28.74 3.79
CA TYR A 319 0.72 29.42 2.82
C TYR A 319 -0.11 30.43 2.04
N SER A 320 0.18 31.70 2.28
CA SER A 320 -0.51 32.83 1.67
C SER A 320 0.11 33.16 0.31
N THR A 321 -0.73 33.26 -0.70
CA THR A 321 -0.35 33.75 -2.04
C THR A 321 -0.32 35.27 -2.11
N VAL A 322 -0.80 35.97 -1.08
CA VAL A 322 -0.65 37.43 -0.94
C VAL A 322 0.77 37.80 -0.53
N THR A 323 1.36 37.00 0.38
CA THR A 323 2.72 37.18 0.92
C THR A 323 3.75 36.30 0.21
N GLY A 324 3.32 35.26 -0.50
CA GLY A 324 4.17 34.35 -1.28
C GLY A 324 4.86 33.27 -0.46
N GLY A 325 4.34 32.91 0.72
CA GLY A 325 4.96 31.95 1.62
C GLY A 325 4.13 31.64 2.86
N LEU A 326 4.72 30.97 3.84
CA LEU A 326 4.07 30.67 5.12
C LEU A 326 3.60 31.97 5.79
N LEU A 327 2.33 32.02 6.18
CA LEU A 327 1.75 33.17 6.86
C LEU A 327 2.39 33.33 8.25
N ASP A 328 2.85 34.54 8.55
CA ASP A 328 3.36 34.89 9.88
C ASP A 328 2.23 34.72 10.92
N ALA A 329 2.53 34.05 12.03
CA ALA A 329 1.61 33.82 13.14
C ALA A 329 1.03 35.12 13.73
N ALA A 330 1.72 36.26 13.57
CA ALA A 330 1.24 37.57 14.00
C ALA A 330 0.26 38.24 13.00
N THR A 331 0.12 37.72 11.78
CA THR A 331 -0.74 38.31 10.75
C THR A 331 -2.17 37.78 10.88
N PRO A 332 -3.15 38.58 11.31
CA PRO A 332 -4.55 38.14 11.37
C PRO A 332 -5.16 38.06 9.96
N LEU A 333 -6.00 37.05 9.73
CA LEU A 333 -6.84 36.95 8.52
C LEU A 333 -8.11 37.80 8.65
N ASP A 334 -7.92 39.08 8.95
CA ASP A 334 -9.00 40.05 9.21
C ASP A 334 -9.49 40.74 7.92
N ALA A 335 -10.39 41.72 8.07
CA ALA A 335 -10.93 42.50 6.97
C ALA A 335 -9.83 43.16 6.09
N ALA A 336 -8.74 43.62 6.70
CA ALA A 336 -7.64 44.24 5.97
C ALA A 336 -6.88 43.22 5.14
N TYR A 337 -6.65 42.02 5.68
CA TYR A 337 -6.09 40.91 4.92
C TYR A 337 -6.95 40.56 3.70
N TRP A 338 -8.27 40.43 3.86
CA TRP A 338 -9.15 40.03 2.75
C TRP A 338 -9.28 41.11 1.66
N TYR A 339 -9.19 42.39 2.02
CA TYR A 339 -9.00 43.45 1.03
C TYR A 339 -7.66 43.30 0.29
N LEU A 340 -6.56 43.07 1.01
CA LEU A 340 -5.25 42.85 0.40
C LEU A 340 -5.24 41.62 -0.51
N ASN A 341 -5.91 40.54 -0.15
CA ASN A 341 -6.09 39.36 -1.00
C ASN A 341 -6.81 39.70 -2.32
N LEU A 342 -7.82 40.58 -2.29
CA LEU A 342 -8.49 41.05 -3.50
C LEU A 342 -7.62 42.03 -4.31
N ARG A 343 -6.77 42.82 -3.65
CA ARG A 343 -6.03 43.95 -4.26
C ARG A 343 -4.63 43.60 -4.76
N ARG A 344 -3.89 42.75 -4.07
CA ARG A 344 -2.50 42.40 -4.38
C ARG A 344 -2.43 41.26 -5.40
N PRO A 345 -1.32 41.16 -6.16
CA PRO A 345 -1.10 40.04 -7.06
C PRO A 345 -1.09 38.70 -6.30
N VAL A 346 -1.65 37.66 -6.91
CA VAL A 346 -1.61 36.29 -6.40
C VAL A 346 -0.27 35.66 -6.78
N ARG A 347 0.59 35.39 -5.80
CA ARG A 347 1.91 34.78 -5.97
C ARG A 347 1.89 33.29 -5.61
N PHE A 348 1.13 32.52 -6.40
CA PHE A 348 1.07 31.06 -6.24
C PHE A 348 2.43 30.41 -6.55
N ASP A 349 3.16 30.95 -7.52
CA ASP A 349 4.54 30.56 -7.85
C ASP A 349 5.45 30.53 -6.61
N LEU A 350 5.44 31.59 -5.81
CA LEU A 350 6.27 31.68 -4.61
C LEU A 350 5.78 30.76 -3.50
N ALA A 351 4.47 30.72 -3.26
CA ALA A 351 3.90 29.88 -2.21
C ALA A 351 4.15 28.38 -2.48
N ALA A 352 3.98 27.92 -3.71
CA ALA A 352 4.24 26.53 -4.10
C ALA A 352 5.74 26.19 -4.06
N ARG A 353 6.63 27.11 -4.46
CA ARG A 353 8.07 26.92 -4.32
C ARG A 353 8.49 26.80 -2.85
N ALA A 354 7.97 27.68 -1.99
CA ALA A 354 8.23 27.62 -0.55
C ALA A 354 7.71 26.32 0.09
N LEU A 355 6.60 25.76 -0.41
CA LEU A 355 6.10 24.45 0.02
C LEU A 355 7.07 23.32 -0.38
N LEU A 356 7.53 23.29 -1.63
CA LEU A 356 8.50 22.31 -2.12
C LEU A 356 9.81 22.34 -1.33
N GLU A 357 10.33 23.55 -1.06
CA GLU A 357 11.56 23.75 -0.25
C GLU A 357 11.41 23.23 1.18
N GLN A 358 10.18 23.18 1.70
CA GLN A 358 9.87 22.61 3.02
C GLN A 358 9.50 21.12 2.94
N GLY A 359 9.76 20.43 1.83
CA GLY A 359 9.54 18.98 1.72
C GLY A 359 8.07 18.59 1.55
N HIS A 360 7.22 19.51 1.08
CA HIS A 360 5.87 19.17 0.65
C HIS A 360 5.90 18.73 -0.82
N HIS A 361 5.57 17.45 -1.08
CA HIS A 361 5.69 16.84 -2.42
C HIS A 361 4.39 16.21 -2.92
N ALA A 362 3.30 16.30 -2.16
CA ALA A 362 1.99 15.84 -2.58
C ALA A 362 0.99 17.01 -2.53
N PHE A 363 0.45 17.39 -3.68
CA PHE A 363 -0.45 18.53 -3.83
C PHE A 363 -1.81 18.01 -4.29
N ILE A 364 -2.80 18.10 -3.41
CA ILE A 364 -4.18 17.71 -3.69
C ILE A 364 -4.97 18.96 -4.05
N GLU A 365 -5.36 19.10 -5.32
CA GLU A 365 -6.21 20.21 -5.76
C GLU A 365 -7.68 19.89 -5.46
N ALA A 366 -8.19 20.45 -4.36
CA ALA A 366 -9.55 20.22 -3.85
C ALA A 366 -10.57 21.08 -4.62
N SER A 367 -10.78 20.77 -5.90
CA SER A 367 -11.56 21.59 -6.82
C SER A 367 -12.48 20.78 -7.76
N PRO A 368 -13.53 21.42 -8.30
CA PRO A 368 -14.43 20.80 -9.30
C PRO A 368 -13.78 20.56 -10.67
N HIS A 369 -12.61 21.15 -10.92
CA HIS A 369 -11.83 20.98 -12.15
C HIS A 369 -10.40 21.47 -11.92
N PRO A 370 -9.35 20.75 -12.38
CA PRO A 370 -7.97 21.20 -12.28
C PRO A 370 -7.72 22.54 -12.96
N VAL A 371 -7.10 23.46 -12.24
CA VAL A 371 -6.61 24.75 -12.76
C VAL A 371 -5.15 24.98 -12.41
N LEU A 372 -4.67 24.45 -11.28
CA LEU A 372 -3.33 24.74 -10.74
C LEU A 372 -2.37 23.56 -10.80
N SER A 373 -2.86 22.34 -11.02
CA SER A 373 -2.04 21.13 -11.06
C SER A 373 -0.86 21.24 -12.04
N LEU A 374 -1.10 21.74 -13.26
CA LEU A 374 -0.02 21.98 -14.24
C LEU A 374 0.99 23.02 -13.75
N GLY A 375 0.53 24.06 -13.05
CA GLY A 375 1.43 25.07 -12.48
C GLY A 375 2.32 24.49 -11.39
N VAL A 376 1.79 23.58 -10.56
CA VAL A 376 2.58 22.82 -9.58
C VAL A 376 3.65 21.98 -10.26
N ASP A 377 3.29 21.27 -11.34
CA ASP A 377 4.25 20.45 -12.10
C ASP A 377 5.39 21.29 -12.67
N GLU A 378 5.08 22.44 -13.30
CA GLU A 378 6.10 23.36 -13.85
C GLU A 378 7.03 23.93 -12.76
N ILE A 379 6.49 24.29 -11.59
CA ILE A 379 7.28 24.81 -10.47
C ILE A 379 8.17 23.70 -9.88
N ALA A 380 7.67 22.48 -9.77
CA ALA A 380 8.45 21.34 -9.28
C ALA A 380 9.59 20.99 -10.24
N GLU A 381 9.33 20.99 -11.54
CA GLU A 381 10.35 20.78 -12.57
C GLU A 381 11.45 21.83 -12.49
N GLU A 382 11.10 23.12 -12.40
CA GLU A 382 12.07 24.21 -12.25
C GLU A 382 12.89 24.09 -10.95
N ALA A 383 12.27 23.61 -9.87
CA ALA A 383 12.94 23.37 -8.59
C ALA A 383 13.78 22.08 -8.57
N GLY A 384 13.76 21.27 -9.63
CA GLY A 384 14.42 19.96 -9.66
C GLY A 384 13.84 18.95 -8.66
N ALA A 385 12.56 19.10 -8.31
CA ALA A 385 11.85 18.27 -7.34
C ALA A 385 10.83 17.35 -8.03
N GLU A 386 10.60 16.16 -7.48
CA GLU A 386 9.46 15.33 -7.85
C GLU A 386 8.25 15.69 -6.97
N ALA A 387 7.16 16.13 -7.58
CA ALA A 387 5.87 16.34 -6.91
C ALA A 387 4.77 15.48 -7.53
N LEU A 388 3.76 15.17 -6.71
CA LEU A 388 2.52 14.55 -7.15
C LEU A 388 1.42 15.60 -7.08
N ALA A 389 1.00 16.14 -8.21
CA ALA A 389 -0.18 17.01 -8.30
C ALA A 389 -1.42 16.17 -8.65
N THR A 390 -2.33 15.97 -7.70
CA THR A 390 -3.54 15.16 -7.87
C THR A 390 -4.78 16.05 -7.90
N PRO A 391 -5.46 16.17 -9.06
CA PRO A 391 -6.72 16.90 -9.14
C PRO A 391 -7.89 16.07 -8.60
N THR A 392 -8.89 16.72 -8.00
CA THR A 392 -10.01 16.01 -7.38
C THR A 392 -11.10 15.62 -8.37
N LEU A 393 -11.77 16.60 -9.00
CA LEU A 393 -12.83 16.38 -10.00
C LEU A 393 -12.43 16.94 -11.37
N ARG A 394 -13.22 16.62 -12.40
CA ARG A 394 -13.03 17.14 -13.76
C ARG A 394 -14.38 17.58 -14.34
N ARG A 395 -14.35 18.45 -15.35
CA ARG A 395 -15.56 18.96 -16.01
C ARG A 395 -16.32 17.81 -16.65
N GLY A 396 -17.58 17.64 -16.30
CA GLY A 396 -18.41 16.51 -16.73
C GLY A 396 -18.29 15.25 -15.85
N GLU A 397 -17.41 15.27 -14.84
CA GLU A 397 -17.08 14.13 -13.97
C GLU A 397 -17.16 14.55 -12.49
N GLY A 398 -18.35 14.94 -12.04
CA GLY A 398 -18.61 15.46 -10.69
C GLY A 398 -19.13 14.42 -9.70
N GLY A 399 -18.86 13.14 -9.97
CA GLY A 399 -19.38 11.99 -9.23
C GLY A 399 -18.33 11.26 -8.39
N LEU A 400 -18.80 10.29 -7.61
CA LEU A 400 -17.98 9.49 -6.71
C LEU A 400 -16.92 8.64 -7.46
N ASP A 401 -17.22 8.20 -8.67
CA ASP A 401 -16.29 7.47 -9.54
C ASP A 401 -15.02 8.27 -9.85
N ARG A 402 -15.15 9.53 -10.26
CA ARG A 402 -14.00 10.41 -10.50
C ARG A 402 -13.24 10.69 -9.22
N PHE A 403 -13.94 10.94 -8.12
CA PHE A 403 -13.28 11.12 -6.83
C PHE A 403 -12.46 9.90 -6.42
N LEU A 404 -13.02 8.68 -6.55
CA LEU A 404 -12.31 7.43 -6.25
C LEU A 404 -11.10 7.20 -7.16
N LEU A 405 -11.17 7.60 -8.44
CA LEU A 405 -10.00 7.57 -9.33
C LEU A 405 -8.90 8.52 -8.83
N SER A 406 -9.27 9.71 -8.35
CA SER A 406 -8.30 10.68 -7.79
C SER A 406 -7.69 10.19 -6.47
N VAL A 407 -8.48 9.58 -5.59
CA VAL A 407 -7.96 8.88 -4.39
C VAL A 407 -7.03 7.74 -4.79
N GLY A 408 -7.37 7.01 -5.86
CA GLY A 408 -6.53 5.97 -6.44
C GLY A 408 -5.22 6.51 -7.03
N GLU A 409 -5.23 7.71 -7.62
CA GLU A 409 -4.04 8.43 -8.10
C GLU A 409 -3.11 8.80 -6.93
N ALA A 410 -3.66 9.37 -5.86
CA ALA A 410 -2.92 9.65 -4.63
C ALA A 410 -2.29 8.37 -4.03
N TRP A 411 -3.09 7.31 -3.85
CA TRP A 411 -2.62 6.04 -3.26
C TRP A 411 -1.59 5.33 -4.14
N SER A 412 -1.82 5.29 -5.45
CA SER A 412 -0.88 4.68 -6.40
C SER A 412 0.40 5.48 -6.54
N GLY A 413 0.32 6.81 -6.39
CA GLY A 413 1.46 7.72 -6.33
C GLY A 413 2.29 7.60 -5.05
N GLY A 414 1.75 6.98 -3.99
CA GLY A 414 2.47 6.65 -2.76
C GLY A 414 1.88 7.22 -1.47
N LEU A 415 0.79 8.00 -1.53
CA LEU A 415 0.17 8.54 -0.33
C LEU A 415 -0.48 7.41 0.49
N ALA A 416 -0.44 7.59 1.82
CA ALA A 416 -1.23 6.78 2.72
C ALA A 416 -2.72 7.13 2.55
N VAL A 417 -3.54 6.12 2.28
CA VAL A 417 -5.00 6.26 2.14
C VAL A 417 -5.67 5.18 2.98
N ARG A 418 -6.66 5.59 3.77
CA ARG A 418 -7.53 4.72 4.56
C ARG A 418 -8.79 4.42 3.76
N TRP A 419 -8.81 3.26 3.11
CA TRP A 419 -9.95 2.80 2.32
C TRP A 419 -11.06 2.16 3.17
N ALA A 420 -10.77 1.73 4.40
CA ALA A 420 -11.74 1.03 5.25
C ALA A 420 -13.06 1.81 5.48
N PRO A 421 -13.06 3.15 5.73
CA PRO A 421 -14.27 3.94 5.93
C PRO A 421 -15.22 3.99 4.72
N PHE A 422 -14.74 3.68 3.52
CA PHE A 422 -15.57 3.64 2.31
C PHE A 422 -16.55 2.46 2.31
N PHE A 423 -16.22 1.37 2.99
CA PHE A 423 -17.05 0.16 2.99
C PHE A 423 -18.06 0.17 4.13
N PRO A 424 -19.30 -0.30 3.91
CA PRO A 424 -20.27 -0.49 4.99
C PRO A 424 -19.69 -1.32 6.14
N ALA A 425 -20.01 -0.93 7.36
CA ALA A 425 -19.58 -1.64 8.55
C ALA A 425 -20.07 -3.10 8.52
N GLY A 426 -19.20 -4.05 8.83
CA GLY A 426 -19.54 -5.48 8.87
C GLY A 426 -19.65 -6.18 7.50
N LEU A 427 -19.42 -5.48 6.38
CA LEU A 427 -19.35 -6.12 5.07
C LEU A 427 -18.30 -7.26 5.08
N PRO A 428 -18.66 -8.52 4.76
CA PRO A 428 -17.68 -9.60 4.72
C PRO A 428 -16.68 -9.41 3.58
N GLY A 429 -15.48 -9.95 3.75
CA GLY A 429 -14.52 -10.06 2.64
C GLY A 429 -14.89 -11.21 1.71
N ALA A 430 -14.46 -11.11 0.46
CA ALA A 430 -14.48 -12.23 -0.48
C ALA A 430 -13.15 -13.01 -0.49
N GLU A 431 -13.20 -14.30 -0.80
CA GLU A 431 -12.02 -15.08 -1.17
C GLU A 431 -11.57 -14.68 -2.57
N LEU A 432 -10.29 -14.34 -2.72
CA LEU A 432 -9.71 -13.87 -3.97
C LEU A 432 -8.43 -14.63 -4.30
N PRO A 433 -8.07 -14.79 -5.59
CA PRO A 433 -6.84 -15.43 -5.99
C PRO A 433 -5.60 -14.89 -5.26
N GLY A 434 -4.68 -15.79 -4.94
CA GLY A 434 -3.38 -15.44 -4.37
C GLY A 434 -2.48 -14.68 -5.36
N TYR A 435 -1.37 -14.16 -4.82
CA TYR A 435 -0.43 -13.32 -5.57
C TYR A 435 0.10 -13.98 -6.86
N ALA A 436 0.17 -13.20 -7.93
CA ALA A 436 0.72 -13.58 -9.22
C ALA A 436 2.26 -13.63 -9.22
N PHE A 437 2.85 -14.62 -8.54
CA PHE A 437 4.29 -14.87 -8.58
C PHE A 437 4.80 -15.01 -10.01
N GLN A 438 5.79 -14.20 -10.35
CA GLN A 438 6.58 -14.32 -11.57
C GLN A 438 7.63 -15.39 -11.30
N ARG A 439 7.33 -16.62 -11.71
CA ARG A 439 8.11 -17.80 -11.34
C ARG A 439 9.25 -17.98 -12.32
N GLU A 440 10.44 -18.20 -11.77
CA GLU A 440 11.57 -18.76 -12.48
C GLU A 440 11.91 -20.11 -11.84
N ARG A 441 12.53 -21.00 -12.62
CA ARG A 441 12.96 -22.29 -12.10
C ARG A 441 14.27 -22.11 -11.34
N TYR A 442 14.19 -22.21 -10.02
CA TYR A 442 15.36 -22.34 -9.15
C TYR A 442 15.48 -23.80 -8.72
N TRP A 443 16.51 -24.49 -9.20
CA TRP A 443 16.79 -25.87 -8.84
C TRP A 443 18.30 -26.08 -8.74
N LEU A 444 18.76 -26.74 -7.67
CA LEU A 444 20.14 -27.20 -7.58
C LEU A 444 20.21 -28.50 -8.37
N ASP A 445 20.77 -28.44 -9.57
CA ASP A 445 21.05 -29.66 -10.31
C ASP A 445 22.10 -30.47 -9.54
N PRO A 446 21.84 -31.76 -9.26
CA PRO A 446 22.81 -32.59 -8.56
C PRO A 446 24.11 -32.60 -9.37
N GLN A 447 25.24 -32.33 -8.72
CA GLN A 447 26.51 -32.71 -9.30
C GLN A 447 26.48 -34.22 -9.43
N GLU A 448 26.48 -34.73 -10.66
CA GLU A 448 26.66 -36.14 -10.93
C GLU A 448 28.04 -36.54 -10.38
N THR A 449 28.10 -37.02 -9.14
CA THR A 449 29.16 -37.96 -8.74
C THR A 449 28.96 -39.19 -9.61
N PRO A 450 29.89 -39.50 -10.54
CA PRO A 450 29.76 -40.68 -11.35
C PRO A 450 30.01 -41.87 -10.42
N ASP A 451 28.96 -42.51 -9.91
CA ASP A 451 29.13 -43.83 -9.34
C ASP A 451 27.94 -44.78 -9.54
N ALA A 452 28.32 -45.98 -9.99
CA ALA A 452 27.66 -47.28 -9.88
C ALA A 452 26.21 -47.52 -10.38
N ALA A 453 25.58 -46.62 -11.15
CA ALA A 453 24.28 -46.92 -11.78
C ALA A 453 24.37 -47.60 -13.16
N ALA A 454 25.56 -47.69 -13.77
CA ALA A 454 25.77 -48.31 -15.07
C ALA A 454 25.88 -49.85 -15.04
N ALA A 455 25.68 -50.50 -13.89
CA ALA A 455 25.92 -51.94 -13.71
C ALA A 455 24.66 -52.84 -13.80
N THR A 456 23.49 -52.31 -14.16
CA THR A 456 22.28 -53.13 -14.38
C THR A 456 21.58 -52.78 -15.69
N ALA A 457 22.28 -52.92 -16.82
CA ALA A 457 21.61 -53.22 -18.09
C ALA A 457 21.24 -54.72 -18.07
N THR A 458 20.08 -55.04 -17.50
CA THR A 458 19.53 -56.41 -17.55
C THR A 458 19.00 -56.74 -18.94
N SER A 459 18.91 -58.03 -19.24
CA SER A 459 18.45 -58.65 -20.49
C SER A 459 17.03 -58.27 -20.97
N ASP A 460 16.33 -57.41 -20.26
CA ASP A 460 14.88 -57.21 -20.38
C ASP A 460 14.52 -55.95 -21.18
N GLY A 461 15.51 -55.16 -21.62
CA GLY A 461 15.29 -53.88 -22.32
C GLY A 461 14.48 -54.01 -23.62
N ALA A 462 14.89 -54.94 -24.49
CA ALA A 462 14.20 -55.17 -25.77
C ALA A 462 12.77 -55.71 -25.59
N PHE A 463 12.52 -56.47 -24.52
CA PHE A 463 11.19 -56.95 -24.17
C PHE A 463 10.26 -55.80 -23.78
N TRP A 464 10.71 -54.91 -22.88
CA TRP A 464 9.88 -53.79 -22.44
C TRP A 464 9.69 -52.73 -23.53
N GLU A 465 10.67 -52.55 -24.42
CA GLU A 465 10.54 -51.66 -25.58
C GLU A 465 9.42 -52.12 -26.52
N ALA A 466 9.33 -53.43 -26.81
CA ALA A 466 8.23 -53.99 -27.60
C ALA A 466 6.86 -53.88 -26.91
N VAL A 467 6.82 -54.10 -25.58
CA VAL A 467 5.58 -53.96 -24.78
C VAL A 467 5.09 -52.50 -24.74
N GLU A 468 5.98 -51.53 -24.51
CA GLU A 468 5.63 -50.11 -24.43
C GLU A 468 5.31 -49.50 -25.79
N GLY A 469 6.01 -49.93 -26.84
CA GLY A 469 5.83 -49.48 -28.22
C GLY A 469 4.56 -49.99 -28.88
N GLY A 470 3.83 -50.91 -28.25
CA GLY A 470 2.61 -51.44 -28.83
C GLY A 470 2.86 -52.49 -29.94
N ASP A 471 4.03 -53.16 -29.93
CA ASP A 471 4.50 -54.02 -31.02
C ASP A 471 4.29 -55.52 -30.74
N PRO A 472 3.15 -56.11 -31.15
CA PRO A 472 2.89 -57.54 -30.96
C PRO A 472 3.80 -58.43 -31.81
N ASP A 473 4.32 -57.95 -32.95
CA ASP A 473 5.15 -58.75 -33.86
C ASP A 473 6.60 -58.84 -33.35
N GLY A 474 7.14 -57.73 -32.87
CA GLY A 474 8.42 -57.69 -32.15
C GLY A 474 8.37 -58.53 -30.87
N LEU A 475 7.29 -58.45 -30.10
CA LEU A 475 7.13 -59.24 -28.88
C LEU A 475 6.97 -60.75 -29.17
N ALA A 476 6.23 -61.13 -30.21
CA ALA A 476 6.09 -62.52 -30.65
C ALA A 476 7.45 -63.14 -31.04
N THR A 477 8.28 -62.35 -31.71
CA THR A 477 9.64 -62.74 -32.11
C THR A 477 10.55 -62.95 -30.90
N LEU A 478 10.49 -62.06 -29.90
CA LEU A 478 11.27 -62.16 -28.66
C LEU A 478 10.84 -63.34 -27.76
N LEU A 479 9.54 -63.65 -27.72
CA LEU A 479 8.98 -64.75 -26.92
C LEU A 479 8.97 -66.11 -27.65
N GLY A 480 9.28 -66.15 -28.95
CA GLY A 480 9.21 -67.36 -29.77
C GLY A 480 7.79 -67.92 -29.91
N SER A 481 6.77 -67.05 -29.88
CA SER A 481 5.34 -67.45 -29.92
C SER A 481 4.71 -67.17 -31.29
N ALA A 482 3.88 -68.10 -31.78
CA ALA A 482 3.11 -67.95 -33.01
C ALA A 482 1.70 -67.34 -32.80
N GLU A 483 1.30 -67.09 -31.54
CA GLU A 483 -0.06 -66.66 -31.16
C GLU A 483 -0.18 -65.12 -31.06
N GLN A 484 -0.03 -64.44 -32.20
CA GLN A 484 -0.02 -62.97 -32.29
C GLN A 484 -1.33 -62.33 -31.81
N ASP A 485 -2.48 -62.96 -32.02
CA ASP A 485 -3.79 -62.42 -31.62
C ASP A 485 -3.99 -62.42 -30.10
N ALA A 486 -3.39 -63.39 -29.39
CA ALA A 486 -3.37 -63.40 -27.93
C ALA A 486 -2.49 -62.27 -27.38
N LEU A 487 -1.33 -62.02 -27.99
CA LEU A 487 -0.45 -60.93 -27.61
C LEU A 487 -1.10 -59.57 -27.86
N ARG A 488 -1.79 -59.35 -29.01
CA ARG A 488 -2.56 -58.12 -29.28
C ARG A 488 -3.60 -57.81 -28.20
N THR A 489 -4.17 -58.84 -27.58
CA THR A 489 -5.18 -58.68 -26.53
C THR A 489 -4.56 -58.28 -25.19
N VAL A 490 -3.39 -58.81 -24.83
CA VAL A 490 -2.76 -58.62 -23.50
C VAL A 490 -1.74 -57.47 -23.48
N LEU A 491 -1.14 -57.13 -24.61
CA LEU A 491 -0.10 -56.10 -24.73
C LEU A 491 -0.52 -54.73 -24.15
N PRO A 492 -1.74 -54.20 -24.41
CA PRO A 492 -2.16 -52.94 -23.80
C PRO A 492 -2.16 -53.00 -22.26
N ALA A 493 -2.58 -54.12 -21.67
CA ALA A 493 -2.61 -54.31 -20.22
C ALA A 493 -1.20 -54.41 -19.61
N LEU A 494 -0.26 -55.07 -20.29
CA LEU A 494 1.15 -55.13 -19.87
C LEU A 494 1.84 -53.76 -20.00
N ALA A 495 1.55 -53.03 -21.06
CA ALA A 495 2.07 -51.68 -21.27
C ALA A 495 1.53 -50.70 -20.23
N ASP A 496 0.24 -50.79 -19.88
CA ASP A 496 -0.36 -50.01 -18.80
C ASP A 496 0.22 -50.37 -17.43
N TRP A 497 0.40 -51.66 -17.15
CA TRP A 497 1.06 -52.12 -15.93
C TRP A 497 2.49 -51.57 -15.82
N ARG A 498 3.28 -51.63 -16.90
CA ARG A 498 4.65 -51.11 -16.91
C ARG A 498 4.69 -49.60 -16.72
N ARG A 499 3.85 -48.85 -17.45
CA ARG A 499 3.69 -47.40 -17.24
C ARG A 499 3.28 -47.06 -15.81
N GLN A 500 2.45 -47.89 -15.18
CA GLN A 500 2.05 -47.70 -13.78
C GLN A 500 3.22 -47.98 -12.83
N GLN A 501 4.00 -49.04 -13.07
CA GLN A 501 5.22 -49.33 -12.31
C GLN A 501 6.27 -48.22 -12.46
N ASP A 502 6.50 -47.71 -13.66
CA ASP A 502 7.46 -46.62 -13.88
C ASP A 502 6.99 -45.31 -13.28
N ARG A 503 5.67 -45.00 -13.35
CA ARG A 503 5.08 -43.87 -12.62
C ARG A 503 5.27 -44.03 -11.12
N GLN A 504 5.03 -45.23 -10.58
CA GLN A 504 5.21 -45.51 -9.16
C GLN A 504 6.68 -45.41 -8.75
N ALA A 505 7.59 -46.00 -9.52
CA ALA A 505 9.03 -45.96 -9.29
C ALA A 505 9.55 -44.52 -9.38
N ARG A 506 9.08 -43.73 -10.35
CA ARG A 506 9.42 -42.30 -10.47
C ARG A 506 8.85 -41.49 -9.31
N ALA A 507 7.62 -41.76 -8.88
CA ALA A 507 7.04 -41.14 -7.70
C ALA A 507 7.79 -41.53 -6.41
N GLU A 508 8.19 -42.79 -6.27
CA GLU A 508 9.04 -43.29 -5.19
C GLU A 508 10.43 -42.66 -5.23
N SER A 509 10.97 -42.42 -6.43
CA SER A 509 12.24 -41.74 -6.66
C SER A 509 12.25 -40.30 -6.10
N TRP A 510 11.07 -39.69 -5.94
CA TRP A 510 10.86 -38.35 -5.38
C TRP A 510 10.52 -38.36 -3.89
N ARG A 511 10.45 -39.54 -3.25
CA ARG A 511 10.18 -39.65 -1.82
C ARG A 511 11.45 -39.44 -1.01
N TYR A 512 11.37 -38.47 -0.13
CA TYR A 512 12.37 -38.22 0.89
C TYR A 512 11.74 -38.31 2.27
N ARG A 513 12.55 -38.66 3.27
CA ARG A 513 12.18 -38.60 4.68
C ARG A 513 13.24 -37.81 5.44
N VAL A 514 12.83 -37.21 6.54
CA VAL A 514 13.76 -36.66 7.51
C VAL A 514 14.39 -37.83 8.27
N SER A 515 15.71 -37.81 8.38
CA SER A 515 16.52 -38.73 9.18
C SER A 515 17.40 -37.91 10.10
N TRP A 516 17.46 -38.31 11.38
CA TRP A 516 18.30 -37.70 12.38
C TRP A 516 19.64 -38.42 12.42
N GLN A 517 20.67 -37.77 11.88
CA GLN A 517 22.01 -38.37 11.82
C GLN A 517 22.87 -37.88 12.99
N PRO A 518 23.56 -38.79 13.70
CA PRO A 518 24.44 -38.39 14.80
C PRO A 518 25.58 -37.52 14.27
N LEU A 519 25.82 -36.41 14.95
CA LEU A 519 26.96 -35.55 14.66
C LEU A 519 28.19 -36.02 15.45
N PRO A 520 29.40 -35.87 14.87
CA PRO A 520 30.63 -36.16 15.59
C PRO A 520 30.77 -35.23 16.81
N PRO A 521 31.26 -35.75 17.96
CA PRO A 521 31.43 -34.94 19.16
C PRO A 521 32.41 -33.79 18.88
N ALA A 522 32.09 -32.59 19.36
CA ALA A 522 32.98 -31.43 19.27
C ALA A 522 33.70 -31.24 20.62
N PRO A 523 35.04 -31.30 20.68
CA PRO A 523 35.76 -31.05 21.92
C PRO A 523 35.71 -29.55 22.28
N GLN A 524 35.30 -29.25 23.53
CA GLN A 524 35.32 -27.92 24.18
C GLN A 524 34.64 -26.79 23.39
N ALA A 525 33.32 -26.87 23.20
CA ALA A 525 32.53 -25.72 22.74
C ALA A 525 32.59 -24.57 23.77
N ARG A 526 32.98 -23.39 23.30
CA ARG A 526 32.95 -22.14 24.07
C ARG A 526 31.95 -21.18 23.45
N LEU A 527 31.30 -20.39 24.29
CA LEU A 527 30.41 -19.32 23.88
C LEU A 527 31.04 -18.01 24.38
N ASP A 528 31.39 -17.14 23.45
CA ASP A 528 31.97 -15.84 23.77
C ASP A 528 30.88 -14.76 23.87
N GLY A 529 31.17 -13.68 24.60
CA GLY A 529 30.33 -12.48 24.65
C GLY A 529 29.02 -12.63 25.44
N THR A 530 28.15 -11.65 25.26
CA THR A 530 26.86 -11.57 25.97
C THR A 530 25.80 -12.40 25.26
N TRP A 531 25.11 -13.27 25.98
CA TRP A 531 24.01 -14.08 25.46
C TRP A 531 22.69 -13.70 26.13
N LEU A 532 21.66 -13.44 25.34
CA LEU A 532 20.32 -13.17 25.86
C LEU A 532 19.55 -14.47 26.01
N ALA A 533 19.09 -14.81 27.21
CA ALA A 533 18.21 -15.95 27.47
C ALA A 533 16.76 -15.45 27.65
N VAL A 534 15.92 -15.59 26.62
CA VAL A 534 14.52 -15.14 26.65
C VAL A 534 13.66 -16.19 27.33
N LEU A 535 13.14 -15.85 28.51
CA LEU A 535 12.43 -16.77 29.39
C LEU A 535 10.91 -16.80 29.10
N PRO A 536 10.27 -17.97 29.23
CA PRO A 536 8.80 -18.07 29.16
C PRO A 536 8.13 -17.41 30.38
N ALA A 537 6.81 -17.21 30.29
CA ALA A 537 6.02 -16.65 31.39
C ALA A 537 6.10 -17.51 32.66
N ARG A 538 6.21 -18.84 32.50
CA ARG A 538 6.33 -19.82 33.59
C ARG A 538 7.53 -20.73 33.34
N PRO A 539 8.76 -20.29 33.67
CA PRO A 539 9.95 -21.10 33.45
C PRO A 539 9.96 -22.28 34.42
N ASP A 540 10.26 -23.48 33.92
CA ASP A 540 10.66 -24.61 34.76
C ASP A 540 12.01 -24.28 35.40
N PRO A 541 12.10 -24.16 36.74
CA PRO A 541 13.34 -23.72 37.39
C PRO A 541 14.52 -24.64 37.10
N HIS A 542 14.28 -25.95 37.07
CA HIS A 542 15.33 -26.93 36.82
C HIS A 542 15.94 -26.77 35.42
N THR A 543 15.11 -26.75 34.38
CA THR A 543 15.54 -26.59 32.99
C THR A 543 16.17 -25.22 32.75
N ARG A 544 15.60 -24.16 33.34
CA ARG A 544 16.18 -22.80 33.27
C ARG A 544 17.60 -22.80 33.82
N ASP A 545 17.78 -23.23 35.07
CA ASP A 545 19.07 -23.20 35.76
C ASP A 545 20.09 -24.03 35.01
N LEU A 546 19.68 -25.21 34.57
CA LEU A 546 20.52 -26.12 33.80
C LEU A 546 21.04 -25.50 32.49
N VAL A 547 20.16 -24.85 31.72
CA VAL A 547 20.54 -24.20 30.44
C VAL A 547 21.41 -22.97 30.71
N VAL A 548 20.97 -22.09 31.60
CA VAL A 548 21.68 -20.84 31.90
C VAL A 548 23.07 -21.12 32.48
N ASP A 549 23.20 -22.07 33.40
CA ASP A 549 24.49 -22.44 33.99
C ASP A 549 25.41 -23.10 32.97
N ALA A 550 24.88 -23.91 32.04
CA ALA A 550 25.68 -24.49 30.97
C ALA A 550 26.25 -23.40 30.04
N LEU A 551 25.45 -22.39 29.68
CA LEU A 551 25.93 -21.24 28.90
C LEU A 551 27.03 -20.47 29.65
N ARG A 552 26.83 -20.20 30.95
CA ARG A 552 27.84 -19.52 31.80
C ARG A 552 29.13 -20.33 31.93
N GLN A 553 29.03 -21.65 32.13
CA GLN A 553 30.19 -22.56 32.21
C GLN A 553 30.95 -22.64 30.88
N ALA A 554 30.27 -22.43 29.75
CA ALA A 554 30.88 -22.36 28.43
C ALA A 554 31.58 -21.02 28.12
N GLY A 555 31.45 -20.02 29.00
CA GLY A 555 32.10 -18.71 28.88
C GLY A 555 31.16 -17.54 28.57
N ALA A 556 29.86 -17.76 28.37
CA ALA A 556 28.93 -16.70 28.01
C ALA A 556 28.55 -15.82 29.20
N GLU A 557 28.46 -14.50 28.98
CA GLU A 557 27.81 -13.57 29.90
C GLU A 557 26.31 -13.60 29.65
N VAL A 558 25.56 -14.36 30.46
CA VAL A 558 24.12 -14.57 30.22
C VAL A 558 23.27 -13.48 30.89
N VAL A 559 22.48 -12.78 30.07
CA VAL A 559 21.44 -11.84 30.50
C VAL A 559 20.07 -12.50 30.33
N GLU A 560 19.37 -12.72 31.43
CA GLU A 560 18.02 -13.29 31.42
C GLU A 560 16.98 -12.21 31.09
N VAL A 561 16.18 -12.44 30.06
CA VAL A 561 15.14 -11.53 29.58
C VAL A 561 13.77 -12.09 29.96
N PRO A 562 13.03 -11.45 30.89
CA PRO A 562 11.70 -11.91 31.29
C PRO A 562 10.69 -11.93 30.13
N HIS A 563 9.67 -12.77 30.22
CA HIS A 563 8.61 -12.82 29.22
C HIS A 563 7.94 -11.46 29.03
N GLY A 564 7.77 -11.04 27.77
CA GLY A 564 7.18 -9.76 27.38
C GLY A 564 8.11 -8.55 27.52
N ALA A 565 9.32 -8.72 28.04
CA ALA A 565 10.35 -7.68 28.02
C ALA A 565 11.00 -7.61 26.63
N ASP A 566 11.41 -6.40 26.23
CA ASP A 566 12.14 -6.19 24.98
C ASP A 566 13.59 -6.68 25.11
N PRO A 567 14.02 -7.70 24.33
CA PRO A 567 15.39 -8.18 24.40
C PRO A 567 16.41 -7.15 23.90
N ALA A 568 16.03 -6.22 23.02
CA ALA A 568 16.92 -5.14 22.57
C ALA A 568 17.25 -4.17 23.71
N ALA A 569 16.25 -3.82 24.51
CA ALA A 569 16.46 -3.03 25.72
C ALA A 569 17.36 -3.76 26.74
N ALA A 570 17.15 -5.07 26.92
CA ALA A 570 17.95 -5.89 27.84
C ALA A 570 19.43 -6.01 27.41
N ALA A 571 19.72 -5.90 26.11
CA ALA A 571 21.09 -5.90 25.59
C ALA A 571 21.89 -4.64 25.97
N GLY A 572 21.23 -3.58 26.47
CA GLY A 572 21.89 -2.38 26.97
C GLY A 572 22.75 -1.64 25.93
N GLY A 573 22.39 -1.75 24.64
CA GLY A 573 23.11 -1.11 23.53
C GLY A 573 24.40 -1.82 23.08
N ARG A 574 24.72 -3.00 23.63
CA ARG A 574 25.81 -3.86 23.14
C ARG A 574 25.24 -4.98 22.28
N PRO A 575 25.83 -5.28 21.10
CA PRO A 575 25.36 -6.39 20.28
C PRO A 575 25.62 -7.72 21.03
N PRO A 576 24.58 -8.54 21.29
CA PRO A 576 24.80 -9.84 21.90
C PRO A 576 25.53 -10.77 20.92
N ALA A 577 26.23 -11.77 21.44
CA ALA A 577 26.84 -12.83 20.65
C ALA A 577 25.83 -13.91 20.23
N GLY A 578 24.68 -13.98 20.92
CA GLY A 578 23.57 -14.87 20.58
C GLY A 578 22.31 -14.60 21.40
N VAL A 579 21.17 -15.00 20.86
CA VAL A 579 19.87 -14.96 21.54
C VAL A 579 19.32 -16.38 21.62
N LEU A 580 19.03 -16.86 22.82
CA LEU A 580 18.47 -18.18 23.08
C LEU A 580 17.05 -18.04 23.65
N SER A 581 16.05 -18.49 22.88
CA SER A 581 14.65 -18.44 23.28
C SER A 581 14.23 -19.74 23.95
N LEU A 582 13.81 -19.64 25.21
CA LEU A 582 13.22 -20.72 26.00
C LEU A 582 11.67 -20.65 25.97
N LEU A 583 11.09 -19.70 25.23
CA LEU A 583 9.65 -19.41 25.23
C LEU A 583 8.80 -20.67 25.01
N ALA A 584 9.21 -21.51 24.06
CA ALA A 584 8.45 -22.69 23.68
C ALA A 584 8.50 -23.83 24.71
N LEU A 585 9.38 -23.76 25.72
CA LEU A 585 9.43 -24.76 26.79
C LEU A 585 8.27 -24.63 27.78
N ASP A 586 7.51 -23.53 27.77
CA ASP A 586 6.24 -23.44 28.50
C ASP A 586 5.11 -24.06 27.65
N PRO A 587 4.44 -25.11 28.13
CA PRO A 587 3.35 -25.75 27.40
C PRO A 587 2.15 -24.85 27.08
N ALA A 588 2.00 -23.69 27.75
CA ALA A 588 0.98 -22.70 27.39
C ALA A 588 1.49 -21.51 26.58
N ALA A 589 2.76 -21.53 26.16
CA ALA A 589 3.29 -20.50 25.28
C ALA A 589 2.51 -20.47 23.97
N ARG A 590 2.19 -19.27 23.50
CA ARG A 590 1.47 -19.11 22.23
C ARG A 590 2.51 -19.01 21.11
N PRO A 591 2.29 -19.63 19.94
CA PRO A 591 3.17 -19.45 18.78
C PRO A 591 3.39 -17.97 18.40
N ALA A 592 2.42 -17.12 18.69
CA ALA A 592 2.50 -15.67 18.50
C ALA A 592 3.66 -15.02 19.27
N ASP A 593 3.98 -15.49 20.47
CA ASP A 593 5.03 -14.91 21.31
C ASP A 593 6.42 -15.19 20.69
N THR A 594 6.60 -16.38 20.07
CA THR A 594 7.83 -16.70 19.32
C THR A 594 7.91 -15.92 17.99
N LEU A 595 6.77 -15.75 17.31
CA LEU A 595 6.71 -14.94 16.08
C LEU A 595 7.06 -13.47 16.36
N GLU A 596 6.58 -12.90 17.47
CA GLU A 596 6.90 -11.54 17.88
C GLU A 596 8.40 -11.37 18.15
N LEU A 597 9.03 -12.33 18.84
CA LEU A 597 10.47 -12.35 19.03
C LEU A 597 11.23 -12.37 17.70
N ILE A 598 10.84 -13.25 16.77
CA ILE A 598 11.46 -13.33 15.43
C ILE A 598 11.30 -12.00 14.68
N ARG A 599 10.12 -11.36 14.74
CA ARG A 599 9.88 -10.08 14.09
C ARG A 599 10.71 -8.95 14.69
N SER A 600 10.84 -8.91 16.02
CA SER A 600 11.68 -7.93 16.70
C SER A 600 13.16 -8.11 16.32
N HIS A 601 13.63 -9.35 16.34
CA HIS A 601 14.99 -9.73 15.94
C HIS A 601 15.28 -9.40 14.46
N ALA A 602 14.35 -9.70 13.55
CA ALA A 602 14.43 -9.37 12.13
C ALA A 602 14.56 -7.86 11.87
N GLY A 603 13.95 -7.03 12.74
CA GLY A 603 14.04 -5.56 12.70
C GLY A 603 15.45 -4.98 12.89
N GLY A 604 16.44 -5.80 13.25
CA GLY A 604 17.85 -5.42 13.29
C GLY A 604 18.33 -4.80 14.60
N ALA A 605 17.48 -4.77 15.64
CA ALA A 605 17.86 -4.32 16.97
C ALA A 605 18.83 -5.29 17.69
N LEU A 606 18.88 -6.54 17.23
CA LEU A 606 19.71 -7.63 17.77
C LEU A 606 20.50 -8.26 16.61
N ASP A 607 21.71 -7.78 16.37
CA ASP A 607 22.56 -8.30 15.28
C ASP A 607 23.33 -9.56 15.73
N ALA A 608 22.59 -10.63 16.02
CA ALA A 608 23.11 -11.87 16.61
C ALA A 608 22.31 -13.10 16.17
N PRO A 609 22.89 -14.31 16.19
CA PRO A 609 22.15 -15.55 15.89
C PRO A 609 21.02 -15.83 16.90
N LEU A 610 19.79 -15.97 16.41
CA LEU A 610 18.62 -16.39 17.21
C LEU A 610 18.46 -17.92 17.19
N TRP A 611 18.42 -18.53 18.37
CA TRP A 611 18.18 -19.95 18.60
C TRP A 611 16.85 -20.17 19.33
N LEU A 612 16.06 -21.13 18.87
CA LEU A 612 14.80 -21.53 19.50
C LEU A 612 14.96 -22.89 20.19
N LEU A 613 14.60 -22.99 21.47
CA LEU A 613 14.57 -24.26 22.19
C LEU A 613 13.16 -24.86 22.18
N THR A 614 13.09 -26.12 21.80
CA THR A 614 11.90 -26.98 21.96
C THR A 614 12.25 -28.16 22.87
N GLY A 615 11.26 -28.87 23.40
CA GLY A 615 11.48 -30.05 24.25
C GLY A 615 10.61 -31.21 23.80
N SER A 616 11.21 -32.35 23.47
CA SER A 616 10.51 -33.55 22.99
C SER A 616 9.47 -33.27 21.89
N ALA A 617 9.79 -32.34 20.99
CA ALA A 617 8.99 -31.92 19.85
C ALA A 617 9.30 -32.71 18.56
N VAL A 618 10.45 -33.39 18.53
CA VAL A 618 10.87 -34.28 17.43
C VAL A 618 11.37 -35.62 17.98
N ARG A 619 11.47 -36.63 17.11
CA ARG A 619 11.94 -37.97 17.45
C ARG A 619 13.19 -38.29 16.63
N THR A 620 14.25 -38.71 17.30
CA THR A 620 15.49 -39.18 16.64
C THR A 620 15.48 -40.68 16.37
N ALA A 621 14.62 -41.43 17.07
CA ALA A 621 14.44 -42.87 16.90
C ALA A 621 12.97 -43.30 17.08
N ASP A 622 12.58 -44.40 16.45
CA ASP A 622 11.20 -44.94 16.48
C ASP A 622 10.74 -45.42 17.86
N SER A 623 11.65 -45.59 18.82
CA SER A 623 11.33 -45.97 20.20
C SER A 623 11.14 -44.77 21.14
N GLU A 624 11.40 -43.55 20.66
CA GLU A 624 11.38 -42.34 21.48
C GLU A 624 9.95 -41.77 21.62
N PRO A 625 9.46 -41.42 22.83
CA PRO A 625 8.16 -40.80 22.99
C PRO A 625 8.15 -39.34 22.50
N LEU A 626 7.10 -38.95 21.78
CA LEU A 626 6.86 -37.58 21.34
C LEU A 626 5.86 -36.92 22.31
N LEU A 627 6.36 -36.09 23.22
CA LEU A 627 5.56 -35.55 24.33
C LEU A 627 4.93 -34.19 24.01
N HIS A 628 5.60 -33.38 23.18
CA HIS A 628 5.18 -32.03 22.85
C HIS A 628 5.06 -31.81 21.32
N PRO A 629 4.25 -32.61 20.61
CA PRO A 629 4.09 -32.50 19.16
C PRO A 629 3.61 -31.12 18.70
N GLU A 630 2.92 -30.36 19.56
CA GLU A 630 2.48 -28.99 19.29
C GLU A 630 3.65 -28.04 19.00
N GLN A 631 4.82 -28.26 19.62
CA GLN A 631 6.02 -27.44 19.39
C GLN A 631 6.65 -27.69 18.02
N ALA A 632 6.29 -28.76 17.30
CA ALA A 632 6.77 -29.01 15.94
C ALA A 632 6.32 -27.92 14.94
N ALA A 633 5.26 -27.17 15.23
CA ALA A 633 4.87 -26.01 14.43
C ALA A 633 5.98 -24.93 14.39
N LEU A 634 6.74 -24.80 15.48
CA LEU A 634 7.85 -23.85 15.57
C LEU A 634 9.04 -24.23 14.68
N TRP A 635 9.19 -25.50 14.35
CA TRP A 635 10.18 -25.97 13.37
C TRP A 635 9.83 -25.54 11.94
N GLY A 636 8.53 -25.37 11.64
CA GLY A 636 8.09 -24.74 10.40
C GLY A 636 8.44 -23.25 10.39
N LEU A 637 8.10 -22.55 11.47
CA LEU A 637 8.40 -21.12 11.64
C LEU A 637 9.90 -20.81 11.59
N ALA A 638 10.72 -21.63 12.25
CA ALA A 638 12.18 -21.54 12.25
C ALA A 638 12.76 -21.65 10.84
N ARG A 639 12.24 -22.58 10.01
CA ARG A 639 12.67 -22.72 8.62
C ARG A 639 12.35 -21.49 7.77
N VAL A 640 11.20 -20.86 7.99
CA VAL A 640 10.86 -19.59 7.32
C VAL A 640 11.82 -18.50 7.76
N ALA A 641 12.06 -18.35 9.06
CA ALA A 641 12.99 -17.36 9.60
C ALA A 641 14.42 -17.55 9.08
N ALA A 642 14.90 -18.80 8.96
CA ALA A 642 16.20 -19.13 8.38
C ALA A 642 16.31 -18.73 6.90
N LEU A 643 15.23 -18.88 6.13
CA LEU A 643 15.20 -18.49 4.71
C LEU A 643 15.09 -16.98 4.51
N GLU A 644 14.35 -16.28 5.37
CA GLU A 644 14.18 -14.82 5.30
C GLU A 644 15.39 -14.07 5.87
N HIS A 645 16.05 -14.62 6.89
CA HIS A 645 17.15 -13.98 7.63
C HIS A 645 18.35 -14.92 7.85
N PRO A 646 18.99 -15.44 6.78
CA PRO A 646 20.01 -16.49 6.87
C PRO A 646 21.27 -16.09 7.66
N HIS A 647 21.56 -14.79 7.75
CA HIS A 647 22.73 -14.29 8.51
C HIS A 647 22.44 -14.05 9.99
N ARG A 648 21.17 -14.08 10.40
CA ARG A 648 20.75 -13.74 11.77
C ARG A 648 20.03 -14.89 12.48
N PHE A 649 19.56 -15.88 11.75
CA PHE A 649 18.94 -17.05 12.37
C PHE A 649 20.00 -18.10 12.70
N GLY A 650 20.09 -18.48 13.97
CA GLY A 650 21.02 -19.50 14.46
C GLY A 650 20.48 -20.91 14.25
N GLY A 651 19.23 -21.16 14.64
CA GLY A 651 18.59 -22.46 14.44
C GLY A 651 17.52 -22.81 15.46
N VAL A 652 17.11 -24.07 15.44
CA VAL A 652 16.22 -24.69 16.42
C VAL A 652 16.88 -25.94 17.01
N ALA A 653 16.82 -26.08 18.33
CA ALA A 653 17.33 -27.23 19.05
C ALA A 653 16.25 -27.86 19.94
N ASP A 654 16.08 -29.19 19.86
CA ASP A 654 15.12 -29.94 20.68
C ASP A 654 15.82 -30.68 21.84
N LEU A 655 15.39 -30.40 23.07
CA LEU A 655 15.86 -31.05 24.30
C LEU A 655 15.06 -32.33 24.61
N PRO A 656 15.59 -33.28 25.39
CA PRO A 656 14.79 -34.40 25.89
C PRO A 656 13.81 -33.92 26.98
N ALA A 657 12.77 -34.72 27.27
CA ALA A 657 11.75 -34.42 28.27
C ALA A 657 12.29 -34.14 29.68
N ALA A 658 13.42 -34.78 30.01
CA ALA A 658 14.14 -34.59 31.28
C ALA A 658 15.60 -34.26 30.94
N PRO A 659 15.93 -32.98 30.69
CA PRO A 659 17.29 -32.57 30.41
C PRO A 659 18.16 -32.72 31.66
N ASP A 660 19.41 -33.12 31.46
CA ASP A 660 20.45 -33.26 32.49
C ASP A 660 21.71 -32.46 32.12
N ALA A 661 22.71 -32.43 33.02
CA ALA A 661 23.96 -31.70 32.81
C ALA A 661 24.69 -32.11 31.52
N ARG A 662 24.56 -33.36 31.09
CA ARG A 662 25.16 -33.85 29.86
C ARG A 662 24.45 -33.26 28.63
N THR A 663 23.13 -33.27 28.62
CA THR A 663 22.35 -32.66 27.53
C THR A 663 22.52 -31.15 27.46
N ALA A 664 22.70 -30.48 28.59
CA ALA A 664 23.01 -29.05 28.64
C ALA A 664 24.39 -28.74 28.02
N ALA A 665 25.40 -29.57 28.30
CA ALA A 665 26.71 -29.46 27.64
C ALA A 665 26.65 -29.75 26.13
N LEU A 666 25.78 -30.67 25.70
CA LEU A 666 25.54 -30.94 24.27
C LEU A 666 24.77 -29.80 23.59
N LEU A 667 23.88 -29.11 24.31
CA LEU A 667 23.23 -27.90 23.81
C LEU A 667 24.27 -26.80 23.53
N VAL A 668 25.23 -26.58 24.42
CA VAL A 668 26.33 -25.64 24.17
C VAL A 668 27.10 -26.01 22.88
N GLN A 669 27.37 -27.31 22.67
CA GLN A 669 27.98 -27.78 21.41
C GLN A 669 27.11 -27.54 20.18
N ALA A 670 25.79 -27.55 20.33
CA ALA A 670 24.85 -27.22 19.26
C ALA A 670 24.95 -25.73 18.90
N LEU A 671 24.88 -24.85 19.91
CA LEU A 671 24.89 -23.39 19.74
C LEU A 671 26.21 -22.86 19.16
N ALA A 672 27.34 -23.50 19.49
CA ALA A 672 28.66 -23.11 19.00
C ALA A 672 29.00 -23.69 17.60
N ARG A 673 28.14 -24.55 17.03
CA ARG A 673 28.45 -25.26 15.79
C ARG A 673 28.04 -24.45 14.56
N PRO A 674 28.97 -24.09 13.66
CA PRO A 674 28.62 -23.42 12.42
C PRO A 674 27.96 -24.41 11.43
N GLY A 675 26.98 -23.92 10.69
CA GLY A 675 26.40 -24.62 9.53
C GLY A 675 25.31 -25.65 9.82
N GLU A 676 24.90 -25.82 11.08
CA GLU A 676 23.76 -26.67 11.45
C GLU A 676 22.68 -25.84 12.13
N ASP A 677 21.45 -25.86 11.63
CA ASP A 677 20.34 -25.00 12.10
C ASP A 677 19.14 -25.80 12.64
N GLN A 678 19.20 -27.13 12.60
CA GLN A 678 18.12 -28.04 12.96
C GLN A 678 18.68 -29.25 13.73
N LEU A 679 18.66 -29.15 15.05
CA LEU A 679 19.40 -30.05 15.95
C LEU A 679 18.49 -30.71 16.99
N ALA A 680 18.76 -31.97 17.32
CA ALA A 680 18.15 -32.67 18.44
C ALA A 680 19.22 -33.10 19.42
N VAL A 681 19.07 -32.67 20.68
CA VAL A 681 19.98 -32.98 21.79
C VAL A 681 19.41 -34.15 22.56
N ARG A 682 20.17 -35.23 22.71
CA ARG A 682 19.79 -36.42 23.47
C ARG A 682 20.94 -36.88 24.36
N SER A 683 20.65 -37.72 25.35
CA SER A 683 21.68 -38.33 26.20
C SER A 683 22.71 -39.14 25.38
N GLY A 684 22.30 -39.69 24.23
CA GLY A 684 23.17 -40.40 23.29
C GLY A 684 24.09 -39.52 22.45
N GLY A 685 23.82 -38.21 22.34
CA GLY A 685 24.60 -37.30 21.50
C GLY A 685 23.76 -36.21 20.85
N LEU A 686 24.40 -35.45 19.95
CA LEU A 686 23.77 -34.43 19.11
C LEU A 686 23.41 -35.02 17.76
N PHE A 687 22.22 -34.75 17.26
CA PHE A 687 21.73 -35.23 15.97
C PHE A 687 21.33 -34.05 15.09
N ALA A 688 21.62 -34.13 13.80
CA ALA A 688 21.19 -33.15 12.82
C ALA A 688 20.13 -33.70 11.88
N SER A 689 19.18 -32.85 11.52
CA SER A 689 18.14 -33.16 10.54
C SER A 689 18.74 -33.27 9.15
N ARG A 690 18.46 -34.37 8.46
CA ARG A 690 18.87 -34.61 7.06
C ARG A 690 17.71 -35.11 6.25
N LEU A 691 17.59 -34.61 5.02
CA LEU A 691 16.63 -35.14 4.06
C LEU A 691 17.30 -36.29 3.31
N VAL A 692 16.85 -37.53 3.54
CA VAL A 692 17.39 -38.74 2.90
C VAL A 692 16.35 -39.37 2.00
N ARG A 693 16.80 -39.99 0.90
CA ARG A 693 15.91 -40.70 -0.02
C ARG A 693 15.32 -41.92 0.68
N VAL A 694 14.04 -42.19 0.46
CA VAL A 694 13.41 -43.43 0.92
C VAL A 694 13.82 -44.56 -0.03
N THR A 695 14.53 -45.57 0.48
CA THR A 695 14.86 -46.79 -0.27
C THR A 695 13.94 -47.92 0.16
N GLY A 696 13.20 -48.50 -0.81
CA GLY A 696 12.28 -49.62 -0.59
C GLY A 696 10.80 -49.25 -0.69
N SER A 697 10.00 -50.17 -1.23
CA SER A 697 8.54 -50.06 -1.25
C SER A 697 8.03 -50.26 0.18
N ALA A 698 7.57 -49.19 0.82
CA ALA A 698 6.76 -49.33 2.02
C ALA A 698 5.50 -50.10 1.60
N ALA A 699 5.36 -51.34 2.08
CA ALA A 699 4.16 -52.12 1.83
C ALA A 699 2.93 -51.27 2.20
N LEU A 700 2.02 -51.08 1.25
CA LEU A 700 0.71 -50.42 1.39
C LEU A 700 -0.22 -51.24 2.31
N GLY A 701 0.26 -51.61 3.50
CA GLY A 701 -0.42 -52.47 4.47
C GLY A 701 -0.53 -51.86 5.87
N ALA A 702 0.07 -50.69 6.12
CA ALA A 702 -0.13 -49.98 7.38
C ALA A 702 -1.57 -49.45 7.44
N ARG A 703 -2.47 -50.20 8.08
CA ARG A 703 -3.80 -49.70 8.45
C ARG A 703 -3.61 -48.44 9.29
N LEU A 704 -4.21 -47.34 8.85
CA LEU A 704 -4.32 -46.13 9.67
C LEU A 704 -4.97 -46.51 11.02
N PRO A 705 -4.50 -45.98 12.15
CA PRO A 705 -5.10 -46.22 13.45
C PRO A 705 -6.60 -45.89 13.42
N ARG A 706 -7.43 -46.67 14.11
CA ARG A 706 -8.85 -46.34 14.29
C ARG A 706 -8.96 -45.23 15.35
N GLY A 707 -9.35 -44.03 14.94
CA GLY A 707 -9.48 -42.87 15.84
C GLY A 707 -9.29 -41.54 15.11
N THR A 708 -9.23 -40.42 15.85
CA THR A 708 -8.88 -39.11 15.30
C THR A 708 -7.38 -39.05 15.05
N VAL A 709 -6.98 -38.82 13.80
CA VAL A 709 -5.58 -38.69 13.38
C VAL A 709 -5.31 -37.22 13.05
N LEU A 710 -4.34 -36.61 13.73
CA LEU A 710 -3.87 -35.27 13.38
C LEU A 710 -2.75 -35.41 12.33
N VAL A 711 -2.96 -34.83 11.15
CA VAL A 711 -1.96 -34.76 10.08
C VAL A 711 -1.42 -33.33 10.04
N GLY A 712 -0.34 -33.07 10.78
CA GLY A 712 0.26 -31.73 10.88
C GLY A 712 1.12 -31.36 9.66
N ASN A 713 1.62 -32.36 8.92
CA ASN A 713 2.57 -32.21 7.82
C ASN A 713 2.80 -33.59 7.17
N ALA A 714 3.12 -33.62 5.87
CA ALA A 714 3.06 -34.79 4.97
C ALA A 714 4.01 -35.97 5.27
N THR A 715 4.52 -36.15 6.49
CA THR A 715 5.55 -37.15 6.79
C THR A 715 5.27 -38.11 7.96
N THR A 716 4.21 -37.98 8.76
CA THR A 716 3.71 -39.10 9.61
C THR A 716 2.39 -38.75 10.32
N PRO A 717 1.41 -39.67 10.39
CA PRO A 717 0.24 -39.50 11.25
C PRO A 717 0.56 -39.83 12.71
N ALA A 718 0.20 -38.94 13.65
CA ALA A 718 0.17 -39.25 15.08
C ALA A 718 -1.28 -39.60 15.48
N GLY A 719 -1.49 -40.83 15.95
CA GLY A 719 -2.78 -41.27 16.49
C GLY A 719 -2.82 -41.09 18.01
N ARG A 720 -3.98 -40.71 18.54
CA ARG A 720 -4.31 -40.92 19.96
C ARG A 720 -4.86 -42.32 20.17
#